data_AF-A0A5C7AAQ4-F1
#
_entry.id   AF-A0A5C7AAQ4-F1
#
_cell.length_a   1.000
_cell.length_b   1.000
_cell.length_c   1.000
_cell.angle_alpha   90.00
_cell.angle_beta   90.00
_cell.angle_gamma   90.00
#
_symmetry.space_group_name_H-M   'P 1'
#
loop_
_entity.id
_entity.type
_entity.pdbx_description
1 polymer ?
#
loop_
_entity_poly.entity_id
_entity_poly.type
_entity_poly.pdbx_seq_one_letter_code
_entity_poly.pdbx_strand_id
1 'polypeptide(L)'
;MSIKVAIRHYTKYEYDRHINLSPQVIRLRPAPHSRTHIKGYSLNIKPENHFINWQQDPFGNYLARVVFPEKVKFFEIDVEVIADMVVINPFDFFVDDYASSFPFDYEESLKVQLGPYLEIKEKDPLLMKLVEKAKGLITKDIITVDYLVAINAMINQELKYNVRMEPGVQSCSETLTIGSGSCRDFAWLFVQVLRHIGMASRFASGYLVQLTADEKSLDGPSGPEADFTDLHAWTEVYVPGAGWIGLDSTSGLFAGEGHIPLACTPNPQDAAPISGMSEPTETEFFFKNEVTRIEETPRVTKPYSEEQWEQILAVGDKVDEDLDANDVRLTMGGEPTFVSVDNQDAPEWNSDADGEHKRSLSNTLFHKLKGEFGEGALMQYGQGKWYPGEPLPRWKLACFWRKDGKPMWHNDALMADLSKDYGMGDKDAEKFMSELVSQLNLDKSNLTPLYEDPFYFIWQEGKVPVNIDPYKYDLKSPLERQKLAELLNEGLDKPVAFTIPLEWDVDEKLWQSCRWEFRRKDLFLMPGNSPAGLRLPLDSIEFTPPAEEPIKPETDLFADVPDLPNSAVKSIDFKVKPKNSKRIFKTSLVVEVREGKLFIFFPPLNRIENYLDLVSAVERTAEKLEIPILIEGYDPPSDKRIEKMMITPDPGVIEVNIQPAKSWKEITNNYGILYEKARESRLISEKFNVDGKHTGTGGGNHITLGGSSPENSPLLRRPDVLRSFITYWQHHPSLSYLFSTQFIGPTSQAPRVDEGRDDMLYELELAFQQVPDGKENEIPFWMVDRIFRNLLVDITGNTHRAEFCIDKLYSPDSSTGRLGILEFRGFDMPPHYRMSMVQLLLIRSLMSWFWKEPYKHKLVRWGTSLHDKFLLPHYCQKDMTEIVNDLKGAGYNFDIAWFDPFFSFRFPFIGELQVEDIHIDMKMAIEPWHVLGEEMSSTGTARYVDSSLERLQVKISGLTDSRYHLLCNSHRIPLKNTGVQGEFVAGIRYRAWQPYSALHPTIGIDTPLVIDLYDTWTKKSVAACQYHVVHPGGRSYDNFPINSNEAESRRISRFFDFGHTINKTSNEPITAVQDDQQSGRYITKVNVETTYDDSPEVVNPEFPHTMDLRRYKKR
;
A
#
# COMPACT_ATOMS: atom_id res chain seq x y z
N MET A 1 -2.58 17.17 -1.68
CA MET A 1 -1.31 17.74 -1.18
C MET A 1 -0.45 17.92 -2.40
N SER A 2 -0.19 19.15 -2.79
CA SER A 2 0.44 19.44 -4.06
C SER A 2 1.85 19.98 -3.88
N ILE A 3 2.69 19.71 -4.88
CA ILE A 3 4.00 20.31 -4.97
C ILE A 3 3.82 21.68 -5.60
N LYS A 4 4.21 22.75 -4.91
CA LYS A 4 4.24 24.08 -5.53
C LYS A 4 5.58 24.29 -6.19
N VAL A 5 5.55 24.71 -7.45
CA VAL A 5 6.75 24.96 -8.24
C VAL A 5 6.80 26.41 -8.68
N ALA A 6 7.99 26.98 -8.69
CA ALA A 6 8.30 28.22 -9.38
C ALA A 6 8.99 27.89 -10.70
N ILE A 7 8.37 28.29 -11.81
CA ILE A 7 8.92 28.20 -13.15
C ILE A 7 9.48 29.58 -13.48
N ARG A 8 10.77 29.64 -13.80
CA ARG A 8 11.42 30.86 -14.29
C ARG A 8 11.79 30.70 -15.74
N HIS A 9 11.26 31.58 -16.58
CA HIS A 9 11.62 31.70 -17.99
C HIS A 9 12.38 33.01 -18.19
N TYR A 10 13.63 32.88 -18.61
CA TYR A 10 14.49 34.01 -18.90
C TYR A 10 14.94 33.97 -20.36
N THR A 11 14.68 35.06 -21.08
CA THR A 11 15.12 35.26 -22.46
C THR A 11 15.79 36.62 -22.59
N LYS A 12 16.97 36.66 -23.21
CA LYS A 12 17.70 37.90 -23.54
C LYS A 12 18.17 37.88 -24.98
N TYR A 13 17.84 38.95 -25.68
CA TYR A 13 18.42 39.30 -26.98
C TYR A 13 19.41 40.44 -26.74
N GLU A 14 20.67 40.24 -27.11
CA GLU A 14 21.70 41.28 -27.09
C GLU A 14 22.09 41.64 -28.52
N TYR A 15 21.97 42.92 -28.86
CA TYR A 15 22.19 43.42 -30.21
C TYR A 15 23.58 44.05 -30.31
N ASP A 16 24.24 43.86 -31.45
CA ASP A 16 25.56 44.45 -31.75
C ASP A 16 25.55 46.00 -31.69
N ARG A 17 24.37 46.61 -31.85
CA ARG A 17 24.14 48.07 -31.83
C ARG A 17 22.76 48.44 -31.27
N HIS A 18 22.54 49.74 -31.06
CA HIS A 18 21.22 50.25 -30.71
C HIS A 18 20.28 50.20 -31.91
N ILE A 19 19.17 49.47 -31.78
CA ILE A 19 18.19 49.26 -32.84
C ILE A 19 16.79 49.73 -32.45
N ASN A 20 15.97 50.04 -33.45
CA ASN A 20 14.53 50.17 -33.23
C ASN A 20 13.89 48.77 -33.16
N LEU A 21 13.10 48.54 -32.11
CA LEU A 21 12.21 47.38 -32.02
C LEU A 21 10.80 47.79 -32.43
N SER A 22 10.21 47.06 -33.37
CA SER A 22 8.77 47.15 -33.60
C SER A 22 8.01 46.62 -32.37
N PRO A 23 6.70 46.87 -32.26
CA PRO A 23 5.90 46.31 -31.18
C PRO A 23 6.13 44.80 -31.04
N GLN A 24 6.58 44.38 -29.87
CA GLN A 24 6.78 42.98 -29.52
C GLN A 24 5.51 42.46 -28.86
N VAL A 25 5.21 41.18 -29.07
CA VAL A 25 4.09 40.49 -28.45
C VAL A 25 4.64 39.31 -27.68
N ILE A 26 4.34 39.26 -26.37
CA ILE A 26 4.78 38.22 -25.44
C ILE A 26 3.56 37.42 -24.98
N ARG A 27 3.61 36.09 -25.17
CA ARG A 27 2.56 35.12 -24.83
C ARG A 27 3.07 34.13 -23.78
N LEU A 28 3.70 34.64 -22.73
CA LEU A 28 4.31 33.83 -21.66
C LEU A 28 3.46 33.79 -20.38
N ARG A 29 2.22 34.29 -20.45
CA ARG A 29 1.25 34.19 -19.35
C ARG A 29 0.38 32.95 -19.55
N PRO A 30 0.25 32.06 -18.54
CA PRO A 30 -0.65 30.91 -18.62
C PRO A 30 -2.06 31.27 -19.08
N ALA A 31 -2.62 30.43 -19.94
CA ALA A 31 -3.94 30.60 -20.50
C ALA A 31 -5.00 30.47 -19.40
N PRO A 32 -6.14 31.19 -19.51
CA PRO A 32 -7.18 31.19 -18.48
C PRO A 32 -7.86 29.83 -18.29
N HIS A 33 -7.72 28.92 -19.26
CA HIS A 33 -8.26 27.56 -19.24
C HIS A 33 -7.23 26.51 -18.82
N SER A 34 -6.07 26.91 -18.28
CA SER A 34 -5.11 25.99 -17.68
C SER A 34 -5.78 25.19 -16.57
N ARG A 35 -5.69 23.85 -16.64
CA ARG A 35 -6.19 22.96 -15.58
C ARG A 35 -5.30 23.02 -14.35
N THR A 36 -4.00 23.21 -14.55
CA THR A 36 -3.02 23.47 -13.48
C THR A 36 -3.26 24.86 -12.90
N HIS A 37 -3.47 24.93 -11.59
CA HIS A 37 -3.84 26.16 -10.91
C HIS A 37 -2.63 27.08 -10.73
N ILE A 38 -2.74 28.32 -11.23
CA ILE A 38 -1.65 29.30 -11.21
C ILE A 38 -1.84 30.24 -10.02
N LYS A 39 -0.95 30.16 -9.04
CA LYS A 39 -0.98 30.98 -7.81
C LYS A 39 -0.33 32.35 -8.00
N GLY A 40 0.63 32.45 -8.91
CA GLY A 40 1.40 33.68 -9.13
C GLY A 40 1.94 33.78 -10.55
N TYR A 41 2.03 35.02 -11.05
CA TYR A 41 2.63 35.35 -12.33
C TYR A 41 3.33 36.70 -12.24
N SER A 42 4.57 36.76 -12.72
CA SER A 42 5.29 38.02 -12.91
C SER A 42 5.90 38.11 -14.31
N LEU A 43 5.95 39.33 -14.85
CA LEU A 43 6.59 39.65 -16.13
C LEU A 43 7.46 40.87 -15.94
N ASN A 44 8.76 40.68 -15.96
CA ASN A 44 9.74 41.76 -15.91
C ASN A 44 10.38 41.92 -17.29
N ILE A 45 10.40 43.15 -17.79
CA ILE A 45 10.94 43.48 -19.11
C ILE A 45 12.00 44.56 -18.96
N LYS A 46 13.14 44.40 -19.62
CA LYS A 46 14.13 45.46 -19.77
C LYS A 46 14.46 45.72 -21.24
N PRO A 47 14.79 46.98 -21.62
CA PRO A 47 14.95 48.17 -20.77
C PRO A 47 13.65 48.68 -20.12
N GLU A 48 13.75 49.35 -18.96
CA GLU A 48 12.59 49.79 -18.15
C GLU A 48 11.71 50.84 -18.85
N ASN A 49 12.28 51.63 -19.78
CA ASN A 49 11.54 52.61 -20.56
C ASN A 49 10.78 51.93 -21.72
N HIS A 50 9.64 51.32 -21.42
CA HIS A 50 8.75 50.69 -22.39
C HIS A 50 7.28 50.90 -22.02
N PHE A 51 6.40 50.74 -23.01
CA PHE A 51 4.95 50.71 -22.80
C PHE A 51 4.44 49.28 -22.95
N ILE A 52 3.66 48.82 -21.97
CA ILE A 52 2.99 47.52 -22.01
C ILE A 52 1.47 47.70 -22.13
N ASN A 53 0.85 46.94 -23.02
CA ASN A 53 -0.60 46.84 -23.15
C ASN A 53 -1.03 45.37 -23.14
N TRP A 54 -1.86 44.99 -22.18
CA TRP A 54 -2.41 43.63 -22.07
C TRP A 54 -3.66 43.48 -22.93
N GLN A 55 -3.72 42.39 -23.70
CA GLN A 55 -4.81 42.10 -24.62
C GLN A 55 -5.17 40.60 -24.59
N GLN A 56 -6.32 40.28 -25.16
CA GLN A 56 -6.68 38.91 -25.55
C GLN A 56 -6.77 38.83 -27.07
N ASP A 57 -6.26 37.74 -27.64
CA ASP A 57 -6.45 37.45 -29.06
C ASP A 57 -7.86 36.86 -29.32
N PRO A 58 -8.29 36.70 -30.60
CA PRO A 58 -9.58 36.11 -30.93
C PRO A 58 -9.81 34.67 -30.43
N PHE A 59 -8.76 34.00 -29.96
CA PHE A 59 -8.80 32.63 -29.43
C PHE A 59 -8.81 32.60 -27.89
N GLY A 60 -8.77 33.77 -27.24
CA GLY A 60 -8.82 33.92 -25.79
C GLY A 60 -7.47 33.83 -25.08
N ASN A 61 -6.35 33.83 -25.81
CA ASN A 61 -5.01 33.78 -25.21
C ASN A 61 -4.59 35.16 -24.68
N TYR A 62 -3.87 35.19 -23.57
CA TYR A 62 -3.29 36.43 -23.04
C TYR A 62 -2.04 36.83 -23.81
N LEU A 63 -1.95 38.12 -24.18
CA LEU A 63 -0.74 38.67 -24.78
C LEU A 63 -0.39 40.04 -24.23
N ALA A 64 0.89 40.25 -23.95
CA ALA A 64 1.47 41.54 -23.60
C ALA A 64 2.09 42.16 -24.85
N ARG A 65 1.54 43.28 -25.31
CA ARG A 65 2.09 44.07 -26.42
C ARG A 65 3.02 45.14 -25.85
N VAL A 66 4.30 45.01 -26.14
CA VAL A 66 5.38 45.86 -25.61
C VAL A 66 5.92 46.77 -26.71
N VAL A 67 6.05 48.06 -26.44
CA VAL A 67 6.58 49.05 -27.38
C VAL A 67 7.70 49.84 -26.71
N PHE A 68 8.85 49.94 -27.38
CA PHE A 68 9.98 50.73 -26.93
C PHE A 68 9.99 52.08 -27.66
N PRO A 69 9.95 53.22 -26.94
CA PRO A 69 10.03 54.54 -27.56
C PRO A 69 11.43 54.90 -28.04
N GLU A 70 12.46 54.31 -27.44
CA GLU A 70 13.87 54.55 -27.73
C GLU A 70 14.53 53.33 -28.35
N LYS A 71 15.67 53.54 -29.02
CA LYS A 71 16.49 52.45 -29.52
C LYS A 71 17.07 51.66 -28.35
N VAL A 72 17.07 50.34 -28.46
CA VAL A 72 17.56 49.44 -27.42
C VAL A 72 18.79 48.67 -27.90
N LYS A 73 19.70 48.37 -26.98
CA LYS A 73 20.87 47.50 -27.24
C LYS A 73 20.64 46.05 -26.79
N PHE A 74 19.64 45.83 -25.94
CA PHE A 74 19.23 44.51 -25.51
C PHE A 74 17.73 44.49 -25.26
N PHE A 75 17.14 43.31 -25.23
CA PHE A 75 15.75 43.06 -24.85
C PHE A 75 15.72 41.83 -23.94
N GLU A 76 15.38 42.04 -22.67
CA GLU A 76 15.31 40.99 -21.64
C GLU A 76 13.87 40.79 -21.20
N ILE A 77 13.48 39.52 -21.08
CA ILE A 77 12.19 39.06 -20.56
C ILE A 77 12.49 38.05 -19.45
N ASP A 78 11.99 38.33 -18.24
CA ASP A 78 12.11 37.45 -17.08
C ASP A 78 10.71 37.21 -16.52
N VAL A 79 10.22 35.99 -16.69
CA VAL A 79 8.88 35.56 -16.29
C VAL A 79 9.00 34.54 -15.18
N GLU A 80 8.21 34.72 -14.12
CA GLU A 80 8.05 33.72 -13.07
C GLU A 80 6.59 33.29 -12.99
N VAL A 81 6.35 31.98 -12.93
CA VAL A 81 5.03 31.37 -12.74
C VAL A 81 5.08 30.48 -11.51
N ILE A 82 4.18 30.71 -10.56
CA ILE A 82 3.98 29.81 -9.43
C ILE A 82 2.78 28.93 -9.74
N ALA A 83 3.03 27.63 -9.92
CA ALA A 83 2.03 26.66 -10.31
C ALA A 83 1.86 25.57 -9.25
N ASP A 84 0.64 25.07 -9.14
CA ASP A 84 0.28 24.00 -8.22
C ASP A 84 0.24 22.65 -8.95
N MET A 85 1.23 21.79 -8.69
CA MET A 85 1.39 20.50 -9.38
C MET A 85 0.52 19.44 -8.71
N VAL A 86 -0.79 19.56 -8.92
CA VAL A 86 -1.81 18.58 -8.53
C VAL A 86 -1.96 17.55 -9.65
N VAL A 87 -2.02 16.25 -9.33
CA VAL A 87 -2.19 15.21 -10.36
C VAL A 87 -3.52 15.38 -11.09
N ILE A 88 -3.46 15.39 -12.42
CA ILE A 88 -4.63 15.56 -13.28
C ILE A 88 -4.84 14.28 -14.09
N ASN A 89 -6.00 13.62 -13.94
CA ASN A 89 -6.39 12.55 -14.85
C ASN A 89 -6.71 13.15 -16.24
N PRO A 90 -5.93 12.79 -17.28
CA PRO A 90 -6.17 13.31 -18.62
C PRO A 90 -7.45 12.76 -19.26
N PHE A 91 -8.04 11.68 -18.73
CA PHE A 91 -9.27 11.03 -19.19
C PHE A 91 -10.53 11.45 -18.41
N ASP A 92 -10.42 12.50 -17.59
CA ASP A 92 -11.52 12.96 -16.74
C ASP A 92 -12.50 13.89 -17.47
N PHE A 93 -13.27 13.32 -18.39
CA PHE A 93 -14.28 14.02 -19.19
C PHE A 93 -15.37 13.05 -19.68
N PHE A 94 -16.53 13.57 -20.10
CA PHE A 94 -17.57 12.77 -20.73
C PHE A 94 -17.60 13.05 -22.23
N VAL A 95 -17.93 12.05 -23.04
CA VAL A 95 -18.10 12.21 -24.49
C VAL A 95 -19.59 12.08 -24.79
N ASP A 96 -20.12 12.94 -25.67
CA ASP A 96 -21.52 12.84 -26.09
C ASP A 96 -21.77 11.49 -26.79
N ASP A 97 -22.95 10.89 -26.59
CA ASP A 97 -23.27 9.55 -27.08
C ASP A 97 -22.98 9.35 -28.58
N TYR A 98 -23.27 10.36 -29.41
CA TYR A 98 -23.06 10.30 -30.86
C TYR A 98 -21.59 10.35 -31.29
N ALA A 99 -20.70 10.80 -30.41
CA ALA A 99 -19.25 10.90 -30.63
C ALA A 99 -18.46 9.87 -29.81
N SER A 100 -19.15 8.96 -29.12
CA SER A 100 -18.53 7.91 -28.29
C SER A 100 -17.66 6.94 -29.09
N SER A 101 -18.05 6.65 -30.34
CA SER A 101 -17.25 5.88 -31.30
C SER A 101 -16.81 6.75 -32.48
N PHE A 102 -15.66 6.39 -33.07
CA PHE A 102 -15.10 7.08 -34.23
C PHE A 102 -15.23 6.19 -35.49
N PRO A 103 -15.62 6.75 -36.66
CA PRO A 103 -15.81 8.17 -36.97
C PRO A 103 -17.16 8.74 -36.55
N PHE A 104 -17.17 10.03 -36.20
CA PHE A 104 -18.38 10.83 -35.96
C PHE A 104 -18.33 12.13 -36.78
N ASP A 105 -19.51 12.73 -37.01
CA ASP A 105 -19.64 14.05 -37.62
C ASP A 105 -20.03 15.10 -36.57
N TYR A 106 -19.42 16.30 -36.63
CA TYR A 106 -19.86 17.41 -35.79
C TYR A 106 -21.24 17.90 -36.21
N GLU A 107 -22.06 18.30 -35.24
CA GLU A 107 -23.28 19.06 -35.52
C GLU A 107 -22.97 20.32 -36.33
N GLU A 108 -23.87 20.68 -37.25
CA GLU A 108 -23.57 21.70 -38.26
C GLU A 108 -23.27 23.09 -37.66
N SER A 109 -23.96 23.44 -36.57
CA SER A 109 -23.72 24.71 -35.86
C SER A 109 -22.34 24.76 -35.19
N LEU A 110 -21.94 23.65 -34.57
CA LEU A 110 -20.64 23.49 -33.91
C LEU A 110 -19.51 23.44 -34.96
N LYS A 111 -19.73 22.77 -36.09
CA LYS A 111 -18.78 22.69 -37.20
C LYS A 111 -18.44 24.08 -37.77
N VAL A 112 -19.42 24.98 -37.86
CA VAL A 112 -19.19 26.38 -38.25
C VAL A 112 -18.29 27.09 -37.25
N GLN A 113 -18.52 26.90 -35.94
CA GLN A 113 -17.69 27.50 -34.88
C GLN A 113 -16.26 26.94 -34.88
N LEU A 114 -16.11 25.65 -35.21
CA LEU A 114 -14.83 24.96 -35.29
C LEU A 114 -14.09 25.17 -36.63
N GLY A 115 -14.65 25.94 -37.57
CA GLY A 115 -14.13 26.10 -38.93
C GLY A 115 -12.62 26.34 -39.04
N PRO A 116 -12.03 27.31 -38.31
CA PRO A 116 -10.58 27.56 -38.35
C PRO A 116 -9.73 26.35 -37.92
N TYR A 117 -10.26 25.49 -37.06
CA TYR A 117 -9.59 24.31 -36.51
C TYR A 117 -9.74 23.06 -37.38
N LEU A 118 -10.54 23.14 -38.44
CA LEU A 118 -10.73 22.09 -39.45
C LEU A 118 -9.98 22.39 -40.75
N GLU A 119 -9.33 23.56 -40.86
CA GLU A 119 -8.65 23.99 -42.08
C GLU A 119 -7.41 23.16 -42.39
N ILE A 120 -7.44 22.41 -43.50
CA ILE A 120 -6.32 21.61 -43.99
C ILE A 120 -5.36 22.51 -44.78
N LYS A 121 -4.16 22.78 -44.23
CA LYS A 121 -3.14 23.63 -44.87
C LYS A 121 -2.09 22.87 -45.68
N GLU A 122 -1.83 21.61 -45.35
CA GLU A 122 -0.82 20.79 -46.03
C GLU A 122 -1.43 19.48 -46.58
N LYS A 123 -1.03 19.07 -47.79
CA LYS A 123 -1.56 17.88 -48.49
C LYS A 123 -0.48 17.09 -49.26
N ASP A 124 0.71 16.99 -48.67
CA ASP A 124 1.85 16.28 -49.27
C ASP A 124 1.64 14.75 -49.35
N PRO A 125 2.22 14.03 -50.36
CA PRO A 125 2.08 12.57 -50.47
C PRO A 125 2.52 11.75 -49.24
N LEU A 126 3.60 12.15 -48.54
CA LEU A 126 4.05 11.45 -47.33
C LEU A 126 3.05 11.65 -46.18
N LEU A 127 2.53 12.87 -46.03
CA LEU A 127 1.47 13.16 -45.07
C LEU A 127 0.22 12.34 -45.37
N MET A 128 -0.19 12.24 -46.64
CA MET A 128 -1.34 11.42 -47.02
C MET A 128 -1.12 9.93 -46.72
N LYS A 129 0.10 9.40 -46.88
CA LYS A 129 0.43 8.03 -46.48
C LYS A 129 0.23 7.82 -44.98
N LEU A 130 0.66 8.78 -44.15
CA LEU A 130 0.44 8.74 -42.71
C LEU A 130 -1.04 8.85 -42.34
N VAL A 131 -1.79 9.71 -43.04
CA VAL A 131 -3.26 9.83 -42.90
C VAL A 131 -3.96 8.51 -43.24
N GLU A 132 -3.56 7.81 -44.31
CA GLU A 132 -4.13 6.51 -44.64
C GLU A 132 -3.78 5.44 -43.58
N LYS A 133 -2.58 5.51 -42.99
CA LYS A 133 -2.24 4.68 -41.83
C LYS A 133 -3.14 4.98 -40.62
N ALA A 134 -3.37 6.27 -40.33
CA ALA A 134 -4.28 6.71 -39.27
C ALA A 134 -5.74 6.26 -39.50
N LYS A 135 -6.21 6.28 -40.76
CA LYS A 135 -7.52 5.72 -41.13
C LYS A 135 -7.57 4.20 -40.97
N GLY A 136 -6.45 3.51 -41.20
CA GLY A 136 -6.33 2.06 -41.00
C GLY A 136 -6.47 1.60 -39.55
N LEU A 137 -6.33 2.50 -38.57
CA LEU A 137 -6.58 2.22 -37.14
C LEU A 137 -8.09 2.21 -36.81
N ILE A 138 -8.95 2.71 -37.70
CA ILE A 138 -10.40 2.78 -37.48
C ILE A 138 -10.98 1.37 -37.65
N THR A 139 -11.53 0.82 -36.56
CA THR A 139 -12.30 -0.43 -36.60
C THR A 139 -13.79 -0.14 -36.46
N LYS A 140 -14.64 -1.16 -36.69
CA LYS A 140 -16.10 -0.99 -36.83
C LYS A 140 -16.77 -0.32 -35.61
N ASP A 141 -16.17 -0.40 -34.43
CA ASP A 141 -16.74 0.08 -33.17
C ASP A 141 -15.67 0.67 -32.24
N ILE A 142 -14.59 1.26 -32.78
CA ILE A 142 -13.53 1.82 -31.94
C ILE A 142 -14.05 3.02 -31.12
N ILE A 143 -13.80 2.99 -29.80
CA ILE A 143 -14.11 4.11 -28.91
C ILE A 143 -13.23 5.30 -29.29
N THR A 144 -13.81 6.50 -29.38
CA THR A 144 -13.09 7.71 -29.81
C THR A 144 -11.82 7.95 -28.99
N VAL A 145 -11.88 7.75 -27.66
CA VAL A 145 -10.72 7.91 -26.77
C VAL A 145 -9.62 6.88 -27.08
N ASP A 146 -9.98 5.61 -27.29
CA ASP A 146 -9.02 4.55 -27.65
C ASP A 146 -8.36 4.83 -29.01
N TYR A 147 -9.13 5.38 -29.96
CA TYR A 147 -8.60 5.84 -31.24
C TYR A 147 -7.57 6.97 -31.05
N LEU A 148 -7.87 7.96 -30.20
CA LEU A 148 -6.94 9.05 -29.88
C LEU A 148 -5.66 8.54 -29.21
N VAL A 149 -5.75 7.56 -28.31
CA VAL A 149 -4.58 6.89 -27.72
C VAL A 149 -3.76 6.20 -28.80
N ALA A 150 -4.41 5.40 -29.67
CA ALA A 150 -3.73 4.64 -30.72
C ALA A 150 -3.02 5.55 -31.75
N ILE A 151 -3.68 6.61 -32.22
CA ILE A 151 -3.09 7.53 -33.20
C ILE A 151 -1.97 8.38 -32.59
N ASN A 152 -2.08 8.81 -31.33
CA ASN A 152 -1.02 9.56 -30.65
C ASN A 152 0.25 8.69 -30.49
N ALA A 153 0.08 7.45 -30.03
CA ALA A 153 1.16 6.48 -29.92
C ALA A 153 1.77 6.16 -31.30
N MET A 154 0.95 6.08 -32.36
CA MET A 154 1.43 5.87 -33.72
C MET A 154 2.36 7.01 -34.18
N ILE A 155 1.97 8.28 -34.00
CA ILE A 155 2.81 9.41 -34.40
C ILE A 155 4.15 9.39 -33.64
N ASN A 156 4.11 9.09 -32.34
CA ASN A 156 5.31 8.98 -31.51
C ASN A 156 6.30 7.92 -32.03
N GLN A 157 5.79 6.77 -32.45
CA GLN A 157 6.60 5.65 -32.93
C GLN A 157 7.17 5.85 -34.35
N GLU A 158 6.57 6.71 -35.16
CA GLU A 158 6.99 6.97 -36.55
C GLU A 158 8.19 7.93 -36.66
N LEU A 159 8.43 8.75 -35.64
CA LEU A 159 9.39 9.86 -35.72
C LEU A 159 10.37 9.84 -34.56
N LYS A 160 11.61 10.26 -34.83
CA LYS A 160 12.61 10.46 -33.77
C LYS A 160 12.58 11.88 -33.25
N TYR A 161 12.45 12.05 -31.93
CA TYR A 161 12.53 13.36 -31.31
C TYR A 161 13.96 13.92 -31.33
N ASN A 162 14.11 15.19 -31.69
CA ASN A 162 15.36 15.94 -31.53
C ASN A 162 15.12 17.40 -31.12
N VAL A 163 16.07 17.97 -30.38
CA VAL A 163 16.04 19.40 -30.03
C VAL A 163 16.62 20.21 -31.18
N ARG A 164 15.91 21.27 -31.61
CA ARG A 164 16.23 22.06 -32.81
C ARG A 164 16.29 23.55 -32.48
N MET A 165 17.37 24.22 -32.89
CA MET A 165 17.58 25.66 -32.63
C MET A 165 17.10 26.57 -33.78
N GLU A 166 16.88 26.00 -34.96
CA GLU A 166 16.43 26.72 -36.14
C GLU A 166 15.04 27.36 -35.90
N PRO A 167 14.78 28.58 -36.39
CA PRO A 167 13.51 29.25 -36.17
C PRO A 167 12.36 28.58 -36.95
N GLY A 168 11.13 28.76 -36.46
CA GLY A 168 9.91 28.30 -37.12
C GLY A 168 9.63 26.80 -36.99
N VAL A 169 8.47 26.37 -37.49
CA VAL A 169 8.01 24.97 -37.49
C VAL A 169 8.31 24.36 -38.87
N GLN A 170 8.85 23.13 -38.88
CA GLN A 170 9.04 22.37 -40.11
C GLN A 170 7.70 22.09 -40.79
N SER A 171 7.71 22.02 -42.12
CA SER A 171 6.53 21.50 -42.83
C SER A 171 6.32 20.01 -42.52
N CYS A 172 5.10 19.51 -42.68
CA CYS A 172 4.82 18.08 -42.52
C CYS A 172 5.66 17.24 -43.48
N SER A 173 5.86 17.71 -44.72
CA SER A 173 6.68 17.03 -45.73
C SER A 173 8.14 16.92 -45.30
N GLU A 174 8.70 18.01 -44.76
CA GLU A 174 10.08 18.04 -44.25
C GLU A 174 10.26 17.11 -43.04
N THR A 175 9.36 17.20 -42.05
CA THR A 175 9.37 16.35 -40.84
C THR A 175 9.36 14.87 -41.21
N LEU A 176 8.48 14.48 -42.15
CA LEU A 176 8.36 13.09 -42.59
C LEU A 176 9.50 12.63 -43.51
N THR A 177 10.11 13.54 -44.27
CA THR A 177 11.27 13.22 -45.12
C THR A 177 12.51 12.96 -44.29
N ILE A 178 12.74 13.78 -43.26
CA ILE A 178 13.88 13.64 -42.34
C ILE A 178 13.64 12.48 -41.36
N GLY A 179 12.38 12.23 -40.98
CA GLY A 179 12.00 11.23 -39.98
C GLY A 179 12.33 11.65 -38.54
N SER A 180 12.56 12.95 -38.31
CA SER A 180 12.84 13.53 -37.00
C SER A 180 12.38 14.98 -36.91
N GLY A 181 12.03 15.43 -35.71
CA GLY A 181 11.65 16.82 -35.46
C GLY A 181 11.58 17.16 -33.98
N SER A 182 11.38 18.46 -33.69
CA SER A 182 11.15 18.99 -32.35
C SER A 182 9.68 18.94 -31.95
N CYS A 183 9.34 19.27 -30.69
CA CYS A 183 7.96 19.20 -30.19
C CYS A 183 6.95 20.01 -31.03
N ARG A 184 7.34 21.20 -31.48
CA ARG A 184 6.54 22.02 -32.40
C ARG A 184 6.30 21.36 -33.76
N ASP A 185 7.25 20.57 -34.27
CA ASP A 185 7.13 19.90 -35.57
C ASP A 185 6.16 18.71 -35.45
N PHE A 186 6.28 17.95 -34.35
CA PHE A 186 5.37 16.86 -33.99
C PHE A 186 3.94 17.34 -33.77
N ALA A 187 3.75 18.44 -33.03
CA ALA A 187 2.43 19.00 -32.77
C ALA A 187 1.76 19.49 -34.07
N TRP A 188 2.48 20.19 -34.94
CA TRP A 188 1.90 20.68 -36.19
C TRP A 188 1.56 19.55 -37.16
N LEU A 189 2.44 18.55 -37.29
CA LEU A 189 2.15 17.34 -38.06
C LEU A 189 0.87 16.67 -37.56
N PHE A 190 0.73 16.51 -36.25
CA PHE A 190 -0.41 15.81 -35.67
C PHE A 190 -1.72 16.60 -35.83
N VAL A 191 -1.71 17.92 -35.63
CA VAL A 191 -2.83 18.81 -36.00
C VAL A 191 -3.26 18.57 -37.44
N GLN A 192 -2.31 18.56 -38.38
CA GLN A 192 -2.63 18.36 -39.79
C GLN A 192 -3.21 16.96 -40.07
N VAL A 193 -2.68 15.90 -39.45
CA VAL A 193 -3.25 14.54 -39.56
C VAL A 193 -4.69 14.50 -39.04
N LEU A 194 -4.95 15.07 -37.86
CA LEU A 194 -6.30 15.10 -37.26
C LEU A 194 -7.30 15.85 -38.13
N ARG A 195 -6.91 16.98 -38.74
CA ARG A 195 -7.78 17.73 -39.66
C ARG A 195 -8.14 16.94 -40.91
N HIS A 196 -7.20 16.13 -41.43
CA HIS A 196 -7.44 15.27 -42.59
C HIS A 196 -8.41 14.11 -42.31
N ILE A 197 -8.48 13.64 -41.06
CA ILE A 197 -9.46 12.63 -40.64
C ILE A 197 -10.77 13.24 -40.13
N GLY A 198 -10.93 14.55 -40.24
CA GLY A 198 -12.17 15.25 -39.92
C GLY A 198 -12.31 15.70 -38.48
N MET A 199 -11.24 15.70 -37.67
CA MET A 199 -11.27 16.18 -36.29
C MET A 199 -10.74 17.61 -36.18
N ALA A 200 -11.48 18.47 -35.45
CA ALA A 200 -11.05 19.84 -35.20
C ALA A 200 -9.87 19.83 -34.21
N SER A 201 -8.75 20.44 -34.61
CA SER A 201 -7.53 20.44 -33.80
C SER A 201 -6.80 21.79 -33.83
N ARG A 202 -6.09 22.09 -32.74
CA ARG A 202 -5.33 23.33 -32.54
C ARG A 202 -3.92 23.05 -32.02
N PHE A 203 -3.02 23.98 -32.31
CA PHE A 203 -1.65 23.97 -31.85
C PHE A 203 -1.58 24.66 -30.49
N ALA A 204 -1.12 23.94 -29.46
CA ALA A 204 -0.91 24.48 -28.13
C ALA A 204 0.58 24.70 -27.88
N SER A 205 0.95 25.88 -27.38
CA SER A 205 2.30 26.19 -26.92
C SER A 205 2.24 26.58 -25.44
N GLY A 206 3.15 26.04 -24.65
CA GLY A 206 3.14 26.24 -23.22
C GLY A 206 4.43 25.87 -22.51
N TYR A 207 4.37 25.79 -21.18
CA TYR A 207 5.42 25.14 -20.40
C TYR A 207 5.11 23.65 -20.28
N LEU A 208 6.16 22.83 -20.37
CA LEU A 208 6.15 21.46 -19.88
C LEU A 208 6.99 21.43 -18.60
N VAL A 209 6.40 21.02 -17.49
CA VAL A 209 7.11 20.73 -16.24
C VAL A 209 7.11 19.22 -16.05
N GLN A 210 8.30 18.65 -15.87
CA GLN A 210 8.43 17.26 -15.47
C GLN A 210 9.30 17.19 -14.22
N LEU A 211 8.69 16.71 -13.15
CA LEU A 211 9.37 16.52 -11.87
C LEU A 211 9.97 15.12 -11.82
N THR A 212 11.14 15.00 -11.21
CA THR A 212 11.74 13.71 -10.90
C THR A 212 10.84 12.95 -9.93
N ALA A 213 10.51 11.71 -10.29
CA ALA A 213 9.77 10.80 -9.43
C ALA A 213 10.57 10.48 -8.16
N ASP A 214 9.89 10.34 -7.03
CA ASP A 214 10.56 10.02 -5.76
C ASP A 214 11.21 8.64 -5.78
N GLU A 215 10.54 7.71 -6.45
CA GLU A 215 11.00 6.35 -6.60
C GLU A 215 11.07 6.00 -8.08
N LYS A 216 12.15 5.31 -8.46
CA LYS A 216 12.30 4.83 -9.83
C LYS A 216 11.26 3.77 -10.15
N SER A 217 10.74 3.81 -11.36
CA SER A 217 9.80 2.80 -11.83
C SER A 217 10.49 1.44 -11.91
N LEU A 218 9.77 0.37 -11.53
CA LEU A 218 10.20 -1.00 -11.78
C LEU A 218 10.13 -1.33 -13.27
N ASP A 219 9.10 -0.82 -13.96
CA ASP A 219 8.86 -1.03 -15.38
C ASP A 219 8.77 0.30 -16.14
N GLY A 220 9.43 0.39 -17.30
CA GLY A 220 9.38 1.59 -18.14
C GLY A 220 10.31 2.74 -17.69
N PRO A 221 10.25 3.89 -18.37
CA PRO A 221 11.12 5.02 -18.08
C PRO A 221 10.73 5.71 -16.76
N SER A 222 11.71 5.98 -15.89
CA SER A 222 11.51 6.60 -14.57
C SER A 222 11.28 8.13 -14.61
N GLY A 223 10.90 8.68 -15.76
CA GLY A 223 10.84 10.13 -15.97
C GLY A 223 12.24 10.77 -16.01
N PRO A 224 12.36 12.10 -15.79
CA PRO A 224 13.63 12.80 -15.86
C PRO A 224 14.52 12.59 -14.63
N GLU A 225 15.85 12.58 -14.82
CA GLU A 225 16.83 12.45 -13.74
C GLU A 225 16.85 13.64 -12.77
N ALA A 226 16.44 14.81 -13.24
CA ALA A 226 16.30 16.03 -12.45
C ALA A 226 15.01 16.76 -12.85
N ASP A 227 14.46 17.55 -11.93
CA ASP A 227 13.35 18.43 -12.24
C ASP A 227 13.74 19.34 -13.40
N PHE A 228 12.90 19.37 -14.43
CA PHE A 228 13.15 20.25 -15.55
C PHE A 228 11.87 20.87 -16.07
N THR A 229 12.04 22.01 -16.73
CA THR A 229 10.97 22.68 -17.44
C THR A 229 11.51 23.23 -18.75
N ASP A 230 10.69 23.16 -19.79
CA ASP A 230 10.99 23.85 -21.04
C ASP A 230 9.72 24.40 -21.68
N LEU A 231 9.90 25.27 -22.68
CA LEU A 231 8.83 25.60 -23.60
C LEU A 231 8.54 24.37 -24.47
N HIS A 232 7.27 24.01 -24.53
CA HIS A 232 6.81 22.82 -25.22
C HIS A 232 5.61 23.14 -26.12
N ALA A 233 5.35 22.25 -27.06
CA ALA A 233 4.20 22.33 -27.93
C ALA A 233 3.54 20.96 -28.08
N TRP A 234 2.21 20.94 -28.09
CA TRP A 234 1.39 19.74 -28.24
C TRP A 234 0.15 20.04 -29.08
N THR A 235 -0.62 19.00 -29.38
CA THR A 235 -1.88 19.12 -30.14
C THR A 235 -3.06 19.07 -29.20
N GLU A 236 -4.06 19.91 -29.42
CA GLU A 236 -5.36 19.76 -28.77
C GLU A 236 -6.43 19.41 -29.80
N VAL A 237 -7.28 18.43 -29.48
CA VAL A 237 -8.39 17.99 -30.33
C VAL A 237 -9.72 18.27 -29.64
N TYR A 238 -10.70 18.77 -30.38
CA TYR A 238 -12.04 19.00 -29.85
C TYR A 238 -12.90 17.75 -30.01
N VAL A 239 -13.46 17.24 -28.91
CA VAL A 239 -14.40 16.11 -28.91
C VAL A 239 -15.71 16.56 -28.26
N PRO A 240 -16.89 16.34 -28.89
CA PRO A 240 -18.19 16.67 -28.30
C PRO A 240 -18.38 16.04 -26.90
N GLY A 241 -18.98 16.78 -25.97
CA GLY A 241 -19.02 16.46 -24.54
C GLY A 241 -17.72 16.75 -23.79
N ALA A 242 -16.57 16.35 -24.34
CA ALA A 242 -15.27 16.41 -23.64
C ALA A 242 -14.56 17.76 -23.76
N GLY A 243 -14.82 18.50 -24.83
CA GLY A 243 -14.12 19.76 -25.14
C GLY A 243 -12.75 19.53 -25.75
N TRP A 244 -11.80 20.43 -25.47
CA TRP A 244 -10.42 20.36 -25.96
C TRP A 244 -9.58 19.39 -25.11
N ILE A 245 -9.08 18.33 -25.75
CA ILE A 245 -8.25 17.29 -25.14
C ILE A 245 -6.81 17.46 -25.64
N GLY A 246 -5.85 17.55 -24.72
CA GLY A 246 -4.42 17.66 -25.06
C GLY A 246 -3.75 16.31 -25.32
N LEU A 247 -3.01 16.24 -26.42
CA LEU A 247 -2.28 15.07 -26.91
C LEU A 247 -0.83 15.47 -27.22
N ASP A 248 0.11 14.85 -26.51
CA ASP A 248 1.54 15.07 -26.69
C ASP A 248 2.15 13.93 -27.51
N SER A 249 2.30 14.15 -28.80
CA SER A 249 2.87 13.16 -29.73
C SER A 249 4.38 12.94 -29.54
N THR A 250 5.07 13.78 -28.76
CA THR A 250 6.50 13.56 -28.43
C THR A 250 6.71 12.50 -27.36
N SER A 251 5.74 12.34 -26.46
CA SER A 251 5.73 11.29 -25.43
C SER A 251 4.80 10.13 -25.78
N GLY A 252 3.83 10.35 -26.69
CA GLY A 252 2.76 9.40 -26.98
C GLY A 252 1.66 9.38 -25.90
N LEU A 253 1.69 10.34 -24.97
CA LEU A 253 0.76 10.43 -23.83
C LEU A 253 -0.22 11.61 -24.01
N PHE A 254 -1.29 11.60 -23.23
CA PHE A 254 -2.19 12.75 -23.12
C PHE A 254 -1.54 13.83 -22.24
N ALA A 255 -1.93 15.08 -22.44
CA ALA A 255 -1.44 16.20 -21.65
C ALA A 255 -1.94 16.11 -20.20
N GLY A 256 -1.02 16.15 -19.24
CA GLY A 256 -1.27 16.09 -17.80
C GLY A 256 -1.04 17.43 -17.10
N GLU A 257 -0.83 17.39 -15.78
CA GLU A 257 -0.59 18.59 -14.96
C GLU A 257 0.68 19.36 -15.30
N GLY A 258 1.66 18.68 -15.89
CA GLY A 258 2.90 19.26 -16.40
C GLY A 258 2.70 20.18 -17.61
N HIS A 259 1.60 20.04 -18.35
CA HIS A 259 1.33 20.78 -19.58
C HIS A 259 0.53 22.05 -19.27
N ILE A 260 1.23 23.17 -19.09
CA ILE A 260 0.63 24.47 -18.76
C ILE A 260 0.49 25.29 -20.05
N PRO A 261 -0.71 25.38 -20.66
CA PRO A 261 -0.91 26.12 -21.91
C PRO A 261 -0.67 27.60 -21.70
N LEU A 262 0.04 28.24 -22.63
CA LEU A 262 0.23 29.68 -22.69
C LEU A 262 -0.62 30.28 -23.82
N ALA A 263 -0.54 29.67 -25.01
CA ALA A 263 -1.33 30.06 -26.17
C ALA A 263 -1.76 28.83 -27.00
N CYS A 264 -3.06 28.75 -27.30
CA CYS A 264 -3.62 27.72 -28.17
C CYS A 264 -4.30 28.36 -29.38
N THR A 265 -3.87 27.99 -30.59
CA THR A 265 -4.31 28.65 -31.84
C THR A 265 -4.47 27.65 -32.99
N PRO A 266 -5.25 27.97 -34.04
CA PRO A 266 -5.31 27.13 -35.23
C PRO A 266 -3.98 27.04 -36.00
N ASN A 267 -3.08 28.01 -35.85
CA ASN A 267 -1.82 28.10 -36.59
C ASN A 267 -0.61 28.32 -35.66
N PRO A 268 0.52 27.65 -35.90
CA PRO A 268 1.67 27.71 -35.00
C PRO A 268 2.30 29.11 -34.91
N GLN A 269 2.23 29.93 -35.96
CA GLN A 269 2.82 31.29 -35.93
C GLN A 269 2.11 32.20 -34.91
N ASP A 270 0.81 31.98 -34.68
CA ASP A 270 0.01 32.77 -33.76
C ASP A 270 0.25 32.37 -32.29
N ALA A 271 0.82 31.18 -32.06
CA ALA A 271 1.18 30.66 -30.73
C ALA A 271 2.66 30.92 -30.36
N ALA A 272 3.42 31.64 -31.19
CA ALA A 272 4.82 31.94 -30.90
C ALA A 272 4.95 32.66 -29.53
N PRO A 273 5.80 32.18 -28.61
CA PRO A 273 5.96 32.75 -27.26
C PRO A 273 6.33 34.23 -27.29
N ILE A 274 7.18 34.62 -28.23
CA ILE A 274 7.58 36.00 -28.50
C ILE A 274 7.51 36.21 -30.01
N SER A 275 6.84 37.29 -30.44
CA SER A 275 6.75 37.67 -31.85
C SER A 275 6.86 39.18 -32.03
N GLY A 276 7.60 39.61 -33.04
CA GLY A 276 7.78 41.02 -33.38
C GLY A 276 8.90 41.17 -34.41
N MET A 277 9.11 42.39 -34.91
CA MET A 277 10.16 42.69 -35.87
C MET A 277 11.25 43.57 -35.23
N SER A 278 12.49 43.34 -35.60
CA SER A 278 13.64 44.19 -35.27
C SER A 278 14.23 44.78 -36.55
N GLU A 279 14.98 45.88 -36.43
CA GLU A 279 15.90 46.27 -37.50
C GLU A 279 16.90 45.12 -37.78
N PRO A 280 17.42 44.97 -39.02
CA PRO A 280 18.47 44.00 -39.32
C PRO A 280 19.70 44.26 -38.45
N THR A 281 20.12 43.25 -37.68
CA THR A 281 21.17 43.35 -36.66
C THR A 281 21.72 41.96 -36.34
N GLU A 282 22.95 41.88 -35.83
CA GLU A 282 23.49 40.65 -35.25
C GLU A 282 22.99 40.53 -33.81
N THR A 283 22.48 39.35 -33.44
CA THR A 283 21.86 39.13 -32.14
C THR A 283 22.49 37.93 -31.44
N GLU A 284 23.00 38.14 -30.24
CA GLU A 284 23.32 37.06 -29.30
C GLU A 284 22.06 36.73 -28.50
N PHE A 285 21.71 35.45 -28.47
CA PHE A 285 20.50 34.96 -27.81
C PHE A 285 20.88 34.13 -26.58
N PHE A 286 20.38 34.54 -25.42
CA PHE A 286 20.51 33.81 -24.17
C PHE A 286 19.13 33.39 -23.70
N PHE A 287 19.03 32.13 -23.28
CA PHE A 287 17.79 31.57 -22.81
C PHE A 287 18.05 30.61 -21.66
N LYS A 288 17.18 30.65 -20.66
CA LYS A 288 17.25 29.79 -19.47
C LYS A 288 15.84 29.54 -18.95
N ASN A 289 15.48 28.27 -18.85
CA ASN A 289 14.27 27.82 -18.18
C ASN A 289 14.67 27.02 -16.94
N GLU A 290 14.10 27.36 -15.78
CA GLU A 290 14.36 26.67 -14.52
C GLU A 290 13.05 26.38 -13.81
N VAL A 291 12.99 25.24 -13.13
CA VAL A 291 11.92 24.92 -12.20
C VAL A 291 12.52 24.69 -10.83
N THR A 292 11.84 25.15 -9.78
CA THR A 292 12.24 24.93 -8.40
C THR A 292 11.02 24.56 -7.58
N ARG A 293 11.11 23.47 -6.81
CA ARG A 293 10.08 23.14 -5.80
C ARG A 293 10.20 24.16 -4.66
N ILE A 294 9.18 24.98 -4.47
CA ILE A 294 9.16 26.00 -3.41
C ILE A 294 8.41 25.54 -2.16
N GLU A 295 7.50 24.58 -2.31
CA GLU A 295 6.79 23.94 -1.20
C GLU A 295 6.61 22.46 -1.54
N GLU A 296 7.14 21.59 -0.68
CA GLU A 296 7.07 20.14 -0.80
C GLU A 296 6.34 19.59 0.43
N THR A 297 5.06 19.28 0.29
CA THR A 297 4.28 18.67 1.37
C THR A 297 4.75 17.22 1.61
N PRO A 298 4.88 16.78 2.88
CA PRO A 298 5.29 15.41 3.19
C PRO A 298 4.35 14.39 2.55
N ARG A 299 4.92 13.39 1.88
CA ARG A 299 4.19 12.31 1.22
C ARG A 299 4.84 10.97 1.48
N VAL A 300 4.04 9.92 1.37
CA VAL A 300 4.44 8.54 1.70
C VAL A 300 5.64 8.04 0.89
N THR A 301 5.79 8.46 -0.37
CA THR A 301 6.90 8.08 -1.25
C THR A 301 8.23 8.77 -0.90
N LYS A 302 8.17 9.91 -0.19
CA LYS A 302 9.35 10.66 0.27
C LYS A 302 9.00 11.32 1.61
N PRO A 303 8.95 10.54 2.71
CA PRO A 303 8.38 10.99 3.97
C PRO A 303 9.23 12.04 4.69
N TYR A 304 10.55 12.01 4.50
CA TYR A 304 11.50 12.85 5.24
C TYR A 304 12.56 13.45 4.31
N SER A 305 13.00 14.67 4.64
CA SER A 305 14.23 15.22 4.07
C SER A 305 15.46 14.44 4.56
N GLU A 306 16.59 14.57 3.87
CA GLU A 306 17.82 13.90 4.31
C GLU A 306 18.30 14.42 5.68
N GLU A 307 18.13 15.72 5.96
CA GLU A 307 18.44 16.29 7.28
C GLU A 307 17.56 15.68 8.40
N GLN A 308 16.25 15.56 8.16
CA GLN A 308 15.35 14.90 9.12
C GLN A 308 15.75 13.44 9.33
N TRP A 309 16.12 12.75 8.25
CA TRP A 309 16.54 11.35 8.32
C TRP A 309 17.83 11.16 9.12
N GLU A 310 18.83 12.02 8.94
CA GLU A 310 20.05 12.02 9.75
C GLU A 310 19.76 12.26 11.24
N GLN A 311 18.84 13.18 11.57
CA GLN A 311 18.43 13.43 12.95
C GLN A 311 17.71 12.22 13.57
N ILE A 312 16.83 11.55 12.82
CA ILE A 312 16.15 10.32 13.25
C ILE A 312 17.18 9.23 13.57
N LEU A 313 18.17 9.04 12.69
CA LEU A 313 19.25 8.07 12.92
C LEU A 313 20.05 8.40 14.19
N ALA A 314 20.40 9.67 14.38
CA ALA A 314 21.13 10.12 15.57
C ALA A 314 20.36 9.89 16.88
N VAL A 315 19.04 10.08 16.89
CA VAL A 315 18.20 9.74 18.06
C VAL A 315 18.21 8.24 18.31
N GLY A 316 18.15 7.41 17.27
CA GLY A 316 18.25 5.96 17.42
C GLY A 316 19.59 5.50 17.98
N ASP A 317 20.70 6.07 17.53
CA ASP A 317 22.03 5.82 18.11
C ASP A 317 22.07 6.21 19.58
N LYS A 318 21.48 7.36 19.95
CA LYS A 318 21.39 7.80 21.34
C LYS A 318 20.57 6.86 22.23
N VAL A 319 19.47 6.34 21.69
CA VAL A 319 18.63 5.36 22.40
C VAL A 319 19.41 4.08 22.66
N ASP A 320 20.17 3.59 21.68
CA ASP A 320 21.03 2.41 21.83
C ASP A 320 22.11 2.59 22.89
N GLU A 321 22.81 3.73 22.88
CA GLU A 321 23.79 4.07 23.93
C GLU A 321 23.18 3.96 25.33
N ASP A 322 21.95 4.45 25.49
CA ASP A 322 21.25 4.42 26.77
C ASP A 322 20.76 3.02 27.14
N LEU A 323 20.29 2.23 26.18
CA LEU A 323 19.88 0.84 26.42
C LEU A 323 21.07 -0.02 26.86
N ASP A 324 22.23 0.17 26.24
CA ASP A 324 23.48 -0.51 26.59
C ASP A 324 23.99 -0.05 27.96
N ALA A 325 24.00 1.26 28.23
CA ALA A 325 24.45 1.82 29.50
C ALA A 325 23.60 1.34 30.70
N ASN A 326 22.34 0.98 30.47
CA ASN A 326 21.39 0.54 31.52
C ASN A 326 21.11 -0.97 31.50
N ASP A 327 21.88 -1.76 30.73
CA ASP A 327 21.76 -3.22 30.63
C ASP A 327 20.33 -3.70 30.31
N VAL A 328 19.64 -3.05 29.38
CA VAL A 328 18.25 -3.40 29.03
C VAL A 328 18.19 -4.73 28.26
N ARG A 329 19.19 -5.03 27.41
CA ARG A 329 19.29 -6.25 26.58
C ARG A 329 18.10 -6.46 25.64
N LEU A 330 17.60 -5.38 25.05
CA LEU A 330 16.43 -5.38 24.18
C LEU A 330 16.74 -6.00 22.81
N THR A 331 15.86 -6.88 22.35
CA THR A 331 15.74 -7.27 20.94
C THR A 331 14.40 -6.78 20.38
N MET A 332 14.39 -6.47 19.09
CA MET A 332 13.21 -5.99 18.39
C MET A 332 13.08 -6.69 17.04
N GLY A 333 11.91 -7.26 16.76
CA GLY A 333 11.59 -7.91 15.49
C GLY A 333 10.26 -7.39 14.95
N GLY A 334 9.76 -8.03 13.89
CA GLY A 334 8.43 -7.75 13.40
C GLY A 334 7.91 -8.76 12.39
N GLU A 335 6.63 -8.61 12.08
CA GLU A 335 5.89 -9.40 11.09
C GLU A 335 5.34 -8.47 9.98
N PRO A 336 6.19 -7.75 9.23
CA PRO A 336 5.74 -6.88 8.14
C PRO A 336 5.01 -7.63 7.03
N THR A 337 4.00 -7.00 6.47
CA THR A 337 3.13 -7.58 5.44
C THR A 337 3.28 -6.89 4.08
N PHE A 338 3.12 -7.66 3.00
CA PHE A 338 3.24 -7.18 1.63
C PHE A 338 2.14 -7.72 0.72
N VAL A 339 1.88 -7.02 -0.37
CA VAL A 339 0.89 -7.34 -1.40
C VAL A 339 1.50 -7.17 -2.79
N SER A 340 0.90 -7.81 -3.79
CA SER A 340 1.34 -7.69 -5.20
C SER A 340 1.23 -6.25 -5.71
N VAL A 341 2.17 -5.84 -6.58
CA VAL A 341 2.07 -4.60 -7.36
C VAL A 341 1.11 -4.77 -8.56
N ASP A 342 1.01 -5.99 -9.10
CA ASP A 342 0.46 -6.21 -10.46
C ASP A 342 -1.04 -6.51 -10.50
N ASN A 343 -1.57 -7.10 -9.44
CA ASN A 343 -2.92 -7.68 -9.44
C ASN A 343 -3.56 -7.63 -8.04
N GLN A 344 -3.57 -6.44 -7.44
CA GLN A 344 -4.12 -6.23 -6.09
C GLN A 344 -5.59 -6.60 -5.95
N ASP A 345 -6.33 -6.70 -7.05
CA ASP A 345 -7.74 -7.05 -7.14
C ASP A 345 -8.01 -8.57 -7.07
N ALA A 346 -6.98 -9.40 -7.26
CA ALA A 346 -7.17 -10.85 -7.23
C ALA A 346 -7.61 -11.34 -5.82
N PRO A 347 -8.41 -12.42 -5.73
CA PRO A 347 -8.90 -12.94 -4.45
C PRO A 347 -7.78 -13.24 -3.42
N GLU A 348 -6.65 -13.77 -3.87
CA GLU A 348 -5.46 -14.05 -3.02
C GLU A 348 -4.90 -12.80 -2.33
N TRP A 349 -5.11 -11.59 -2.89
CA TRP A 349 -4.66 -10.32 -2.32
C TRP A 349 -5.78 -9.54 -1.61
N ASN A 350 -6.99 -10.09 -1.53
CA ASN A 350 -8.11 -9.47 -0.82
C ASN A 350 -8.69 -10.33 0.31
N SER A 351 -9.09 -11.57 0.00
CA SER A 351 -9.79 -12.46 0.93
C SER A 351 -9.07 -13.78 1.18
N ASP A 352 -8.44 -14.33 0.14
CA ASP A 352 -7.96 -15.70 0.19
C ASP A 352 -6.55 -15.74 0.81
N ALA A 353 -6.31 -16.76 1.62
CA ALA A 353 -5.00 -16.95 2.22
C ALA A 353 -3.98 -17.44 1.18
N ASP A 354 -4.39 -18.29 0.23
CA ASP A 354 -3.50 -18.95 -0.71
C ASP A 354 -3.77 -18.55 -2.17
N GLY A 355 -2.79 -18.76 -3.04
CA GLY A 355 -2.87 -18.50 -4.47
C GLY A 355 -1.54 -18.75 -5.19
N GLU A 356 -1.61 -19.11 -6.48
CA GLU A 356 -0.45 -19.49 -7.28
C GLU A 356 0.54 -18.34 -7.45
N HIS A 357 0.03 -17.14 -7.76
CA HIS A 357 0.86 -15.96 -7.95
C HIS A 357 1.43 -15.48 -6.61
N LYS A 358 0.65 -15.52 -5.52
CA LYS A 358 1.16 -15.29 -4.16
C LYS A 358 2.34 -16.22 -3.81
N ARG A 359 2.25 -17.52 -4.11
CA ARG A 359 3.34 -18.48 -3.88
C ARG A 359 4.59 -18.14 -4.71
N SER A 360 4.41 -17.78 -5.97
CA SER A 360 5.51 -17.40 -6.87
C SER A 360 6.28 -16.17 -6.38
N LEU A 361 5.58 -15.09 -6.03
CA LEU A 361 6.22 -13.88 -5.50
C LEU A 361 6.90 -14.12 -4.15
N SER A 362 6.26 -14.93 -3.29
CA SER A 362 6.83 -15.30 -1.98
C SER A 362 8.11 -16.13 -2.12
N ASN A 363 8.16 -17.06 -3.08
CA ASN A 363 9.36 -17.85 -3.36
C ASN A 363 10.49 -16.95 -3.89
N THR A 364 10.17 -16.01 -4.78
CA THR A 364 11.15 -15.02 -5.29
C THR A 364 11.73 -14.17 -4.17
N LEU A 365 10.87 -13.60 -3.32
CA LEU A 365 11.31 -12.82 -2.16
C LEU A 365 12.14 -13.67 -1.20
N PHE A 366 11.71 -14.90 -0.92
CA PHE A 366 12.40 -15.84 -0.03
C PHE A 366 13.85 -16.08 -0.46
N HIS A 367 14.08 -16.37 -1.74
CA HIS A 367 15.43 -16.57 -2.28
C HIS A 367 16.29 -15.30 -2.21
N LYS A 368 15.72 -14.12 -2.47
CA LYS A 368 16.45 -12.85 -2.35
C LYS A 368 16.86 -12.55 -0.91
N LEU A 369 15.93 -12.68 0.03
CA LEU A 369 16.22 -12.46 1.46
C LEU A 369 17.21 -13.50 2.02
N LYS A 370 17.12 -14.75 1.57
CA LYS A 370 18.10 -15.79 1.91
C LYS A 370 19.50 -15.42 1.42
N GLY A 371 19.62 -14.79 0.24
CA GLY A 371 20.90 -14.30 -0.29
C GLY A 371 21.53 -13.19 0.56
N GLU A 372 20.72 -12.37 1.23
CA GLU A 372 21.19 -11.23 2.04
C GLU A 372 21.45 -11.61 3.50
N PHE A 373 20.58 -12.45 4.11
CA PHE A 373 20.67 -12.78 5.55
C PHE A 373 21.20 -14.18 5.85
N GLY A 374 21.06 -15.12 4.91
CA GLY A 374 21.13 -16.55 5.17
C GLY A 374 22.23 -17.27 4.40
N GLU A 375 23.45 -16.73 4.38
CA GLU A 375 24.60 -17.44 3.83
C GLU A 375 24.83 -18.75 4.61
N GLY A 376 24.83 -19.89 3.90
CA GLY A 376 24.90 -21.22 4.50
C GLY A 376 23.65 -21.65 5.30
N ALA A 377 22.52 -20.98 5.10
CA ALA A 377 21.27 -21.29 5.77
C ALA A 377 20.53 -22.49 5.14
N LEU A 378 19.78 -23.21 5.98
CA LEU A 378 18.88 -24.27 5.56
C LEU A 378 17.53 -23.68 5.13
N MET A 379 17.10 -23.95 3.90
CA MET A 379 15.75 -23.63 3.42
C MET A 379 14.80 -24.80 3.65
N GLN A 380 13.59 -24.50 4.11
CA GLN A 380 12.52 -25.46 4.36
C GLN A 380 11.18 -24.96 3.82
N TYR A 381 10.45 -25.86 3.15
CA TYR A 381 9.13 -25.63 2.57
C TYR A 381 8.11 -26.43 3.39
N GLY A 382 7.54 -25.80 4.40
CA GLY A 382 6.70 -26.47 5.41
C GLY A 382 5.21 -26.13 5.30
N GLN A 383 4.44 -26.75 6.19
CA GLN A 383 3.07 -26.32 6.49
C GLN A 383 3.08 -25.23 7.57
N GLY A 384 2.28 -24.20 7.34
CA GLY A 384 1.97 -23.13 8.27
C GLY A 384 0.74 -23.45 9.13
N LYS A 385 0.07 -22.41 9.62
CA LYS A 385 -1.13 -22.55 10.46
C LYS A 385 -2.29 -23.17 9.66
N TRP A 386 -3.12 -23.95 10.35
CA TRP A 386 -4.36 -24.51 9.80
C TRP A 386 -5.55 -23.94 10.56
N TYR A 387 -6.39 -23.17 9.87
CA TYR A 387 -7.56 -22.55 10.50
C TYR A 387 -8.83 -23.40 10.28
N PRO A 388 -9.76 -23.43 11.25
CA PRO A 388 -11.03 -24.14 11.09
C PRO A 388 -11.78 -23.67 9.84
N GLY A 389 -12.19 -24.62 8.99
CA GLY A 389 -12.91 -24.34 7.74
C GLY A 389 -12.03 -24.30 6.49
N GLU A 390 -10.70 -24.24 6.62
CA GLU A 390 -9.78 -24.35 5.48
C GLU A 390 -9.55 -25.84 5.12
N PRO A 391 -9.56 -26.21 3.83
CA PRO A 391 -9.42 -27.62 3.41
C PRO A 391 -8.01 -28.17 3.64
N LEU A 392 -7.00 -27.30 3.67
CA LEU A 392 -5.59 -27.65 3.85
C LEU A 392 -4.90 -26.62 4.75
N PRO A 393 -3.85 -27.04 5.48
CA PRO A 393 -2.96 -26.09 6.14
C PRO A 393 -2.29 -25.18 5.12
N ARG A 394 -2.04 -23.94 5.53
CA ARG A 394 -1.31 -22.96 4.74
C ARG A 394 0.13 -23.40 4.49
N TRP A 395 0.82 -22.80 3.52
CA TRP A 395 2.26 -23.05 3.30
C TRP A 395 3.14 -22.15 4.17
N LYS A 396 4.43 -22.48 4.29
CA LYS A 396 5.44 -21.69 4.99
C LYS A 396 6.80 -21.87 4.31
N LEU A 397 7.48 -20.78 4.03
CA LEU A 397 8.87 -20.78 3.55
C LEU A 397 9.76 -20.33 4.70
N ALA A 398 10.67 -21.17 5.17
CA ALA A 398 11.50 -20.90 6.34
C ALA A 398 12.99 -21.05 6.03
N CYS A 399 13.78 -20.12 6.55
CA CYS A 399 15.23 -20.09 6.45
C CYS A 399 15.81 -20.17 7.86
N PHE A 400 16.73 -21.10 8.11
CA PHE A 400 17.36 -21.32 9.41
C PHE A 400 18.88 -21.24 9.30
N TRP A 401 19.53 -20.49 10.19
CA TRP A 401 20.99 -20.39 10.23
C TRP A 401 21.52 -20.32 11.66
N ARG A 402 22.82 -20.58 11.82
CA ARG A 402 23.47 -20.62 13.12
C ARG A 402 23.98 -19.24 13.53
N LYS A 403 23.80 -18.90 14.80
CA LYS A 403 24.33 -17.64 15.38
C LYS A 403 25.87 -17.59 15.43
N ASP A 404 26.54 -18.75 15.35
CA ASP A 404 28.00 -18.84 15.33
C ASP A 404 28.62 -18.67 13.93
N GLY A 405 27.81 -18.33 12.91
CA GLY A 405 28.27 -18.06 11.55
C GLY A 405 28.70 -19.29 10.75
N LYS A 406 28.55 -20.50 11.30
CA LYS A 406 28.84 -21.74 10.56
C LYS A 406 27.64 -22.16 9.72
N PRO A 407 27.85 -22.76 8.54
CA PRO A 407 26.77 -23.22 7.67
C PRO A 407 25.95 -24.35 8.32
N MET A 408 24.64 -24.29 8.15
CA MET A 408 23.76 -25.46 8.27
C MET A 408 23.72 -26.27 6.97
N TRP A 409 23.92 -25.59 5.84
CA TRP A 409 24.01 -26.14 4.49
C TRP A 409 25.19 -25.47 3.77
N HIS A 410 26.06 -26.24 3.12
CA HIS A 410 27.29 -25.78 2.49
C HIS A 410 27.15 -25.50 1.00
N ASN A 411 26.34 -26.28 0.27
CA ASN A 411 26.25 -26.20 -1.20
C ASN A 411 24.88 -25.74 -1.69
N ASP A 412 24.70 -24.43 -1.83
CA ASP A 412 23.45 -23.80 -2.25
C ASP A 412 22.88 -24.32 -3.58
N ALA A 413 23.73 -24.80 -4.51
CA ALA A 413 23.28 -25.33 -5.80
C ALA A 413 22.44 -26.62 -5.65
N LEU A 414 22.54 -27.30 -4.51
CA LEU A 414 21.78 -28.52 -4.20
C LEU A 414 20.46 -28.25 -3.49
N MET A 415 20.18 -27.00 -3.11
CA MET A 415 18.85 -26.63 -2.65
C MET A 415 18.00 -26.26 -3.86
N ALA A 416 17.02 -27.10 -4.17
CA ALA A 416 16.14 -26.89 -5.31
C ALA A 416 15.24 -25.65 -5.12
N ASP A 417 14.81 -25.12 -6.26
CA ASP A 417 13.86 -24.02 -6.35
C ASP A 417 12.46 -24.57 -6.65
N LEU A 418 11.47 -24.15 -5.88
CA LEU A 418 10.08 -24.61 -6.01
C LEU A 418 9.49 -24.32 -7.41
N SER A 419 10.01 -23.30 -8.11
CA SER A 419 9.54 -22.86 -9.42
C SER A 419 10.11 -23.66 -10.60
N LYS A 420 11.09 -24.56 -10.38
CA LYS A 420 11.78 -25.30 -11.44
C LYS A 420 11.42 -26.78 -11.44
N ASP A 421 11.23 -27.35 -12.62
CA ASP A 421 11.12 -28.80 -12.83
C ASP A 421 12.53 -29.37 -13.10
N TYR A 422 12.93 -30.36 -12.30
CA TYR A 422 14.23 -31.03 -12.40
C TYR A 422 14.13 -32.39 -13.11
N GLY A 423 12.94 -32.81 -13.55
CA GLY A 423 12.71 -34.06 -14.28
C GLY A 423 12.92 -35.33 -13.46
N MET A 424 12.85 -35.25 -12.14
CA MET A 424 13.04 -36.40 -11.24
C MET A 424 11.84 -37.36 -11.27
N GLY A 425 12.09 -38.65 -11.09
CA GLY A 425 11.04 -39.68 -10.98
C GLY A 425 11.21 -40.63 -9.79
N ASP A 426 10.29 -41.58 -9.61
CA ASP A 426 10.25 -42.48 -8.45
C ASP A 426 11.57 -43.26 -8.21
N LYS A 427 12.29 -43.59 -9.29
CA LYS A 427 13.59 -44.28 -9.20
C LYS A 427 14.67 -43.41 -8.56
N ASP A 428 14.59 -42.09 -8.74
CA ASP A 428 15.52 -41.15 -8.12
C ASP A 428 15.24 -41.04 -6.62
N ALA A 429 13.97 -41.05 -6.21
CA ALA A 429 13.58 -41.14 -4.79
C ALA A 429 14.11 -42.41 -4.12
N GLU A 430 13.95 -43.57 -4.78
CA GLU A 430 14.47 -44.85 -4.27
C GLU A 430 16.00 -44.83 -4.13
N LYS A 431 16.69 -44.33 -5.15
CA LYS A 431 18.15 -44.22 -5.19
C LYS A 431 18.65 -43.27 -4.10
N PHE A 432 18.00 -42.12 -3.93
CA PHE A 432 18.33 -41.14 -2.90
C PHE A 432 18.13 -41.73 -1.50
N MET A 433 16.97 -42.31 -1.23
CA MET A 433 16.69 -42.90 0.08
C MET A 433 17.62 -44.08 0.40
N SER A 434 17.96 -44.92 -0.58
CA SER A 434 18.90 -46.04 -0.41
C SER A 434 20.32 -45.59 -0.06
N GLU A 435 20.78 -44.49 -0.66
CA GLU A 435 22.06 -43.87 -0.32
C GLU A 435 22.00 -43.21 1.05
N LEU A 436 20.94 -42.48 1.38
CA LEU A 436 20.77 -41.82 2.67
C LEU A 436 20.74 -42.83 3.84
N VAL A 437 20.04 -43.96 3.68
CA VAL A 437 20.06 -45.10 4.62
C VAL A 437 21.49 -45.61 4.83
N SER A 438 22.30 -45.65 3.77
CA SER A 438 23.70 -46.05 3.84
C SER A 438 24.55 -45.00 4.57
N GLN A 439 24.31 -43.70 4.32
CA GLN A 439 24.98 -42.58 5.00
C GLN A 439 24.64 -42.52 6.49
N LEU A 440 23.44 -42.90 6.91
CA LEU A 440 23.02 -42.94 8.32
C LEU A 440 23.40 -44.26 9.04
N ASN A 441 24.04 -45.21 8.34
CA ASN A 441 24.35 -46.56 8.83
C ASN A 441 23.12 -47.32 9.37
N LEU A 442 22.02 -47.28 8.62
CA LEU A 442 20.77 -47.97 8.94
C LEU A 442 20.62 -49.28 8.14
N ASP A 443 19.81 -50.20 8.65
CA ASP A 443 19.54 -51.46 7.96
C ASP A 443 18.57 -51.24 6.80
N LYS A 444 19.02 -51.56 5.57
CA LYS A 444 18.23 -51.42 4.35
C LYS A 444 16.94 -52.23 4.36
N SER A 445 16.85 -53.28 5.19
CA SER A 445 15.63 -54.10 5.30
C SER A 445 14.45 -53.38 5.97
N ASN A 446 14.67 -52.22 6.59
CA ASN A 446 13.59 -51.39 7.16
C ASN A 446 13.05 -50.34 6.18
N LEU A 447 13.68 -50.17 5.00
CA LEU A 447 13.20 -49.28 3.96
C LEU A 447 11.85 -49.78 3.44
N THR A 448 10.83 -48.93 3.50
CA THR A 448 9.46 -49.30 3.15
C THR A 448 8.94 -48.41 2.00
N PRO A 449 8.55 -48.98 0.86
CA PRO A 449 7.85 -48.23 -0.19
C PRO A 449 6.43 -47.85 0.24
N LEU A 450 5.98 -46.68 -0.18
CA LEU A 450 4.66 -46.11 0.11
C LEU A 450 3.80 -46.13 -1.15
N TYR A 451 2.54 -46.53 -1.02
CA TYR A 451 1.58 -46.63 -2.12
C TYR A 451 0.31 -45.83 -1.83
N GLU A 452 -0.35 -45.34 -2.88
CA GLU A 452 -1.71 -44.79 -2.76
C GLU A 452 -2.73 -45.92 -2.55
N ASP A 453 -3.77 -45.73 -1.73
CA ASP A 453 -4.73 -46.81 -1.42
C ASP A 453 -5.74 -47.05 -2.57
N PRO A 454 -5.63 -48.14 -3.35
CA PRO A 454 -6.50 -48.39 -4.50
C PRO A 454 -7.96 -48.56 -4.09
N PHE A 455 -8.23 -49.12 -2.91
CA PHE A 455 -9.59 -49.40 -2.44
C PHE A 455 -10.36 -48.11 -2.13
N TYR A 456 -9.68 -47.10 -1.59
CA TYR A 456 -10.31 -45.82 -1.29
C TYR A 456 -10.80 -45.15 -2.57
N PHE A 457 -9.94 -45.11 -3.59
CA PHE A 457 -10.23 -44.45 -4.86
C PHE A 457 -11.34 -45.17 -5.64
N ILE A 458 -11.34 -46.52 -5.68
CA ILE A 458 -12.42 -47.33 -6.27
C ILE A 458 -13.75 -47.13 -5.51
N TRP A 459 -13.70 -47.04 -4.18
CA TRP A 459 -14.90 -46.77 -3.37
C TRP A 459 -15.48 -45.37 -3.63
N GLN A 460 -14.63 -44.35 -3.82
CA GLN A 460 -15.06 -43.00 -4.19
C GLN A 460 -15.64 -42.93 -5.60
N GLU A 461 -15.05 -43.64 -6.57
CA GLU A 461 -15.61 -43.80 -7.91
C GLU A 461 -17.02 -44.41 -7.86
N GLY A 462 -17.24 -45.42 -7.02
CA GLY A 462 -18.55 -46.05 -6.83
C GLY A 462 -19.63 -45.16 -6.19
N LYS A 463 -19.26 -44.01 -5.60
CA LYS A 463 -20.22 -43.00 -5.09
C LYS A 463 -20.66 -42.00 -6.16
N VAL A 464 -20.03 -42.00 -7.33
CA VAL A 464 -20.37 -41.09 -8.43
C VAL A 464 -21.73 -41.50 -9.03
N PRO A 465 -22.71 -40.58 -9.10
CA PRO A 465 -24.00 -40.86 -9.73
C PRO A 465 -23.88 -41.33 -11.18
N VAL A 466 -24.66 -42.33 -11.57
CA VAL A 466 -24.62 -43.01 -12.89
C VAL A 466 -24.85 -42.07 -14.08
N ASN A 467 -25.42 -40.88 -13.86
CA ASN A 467 -25.68 -39.86 -14.86
C ASN A 467 -24.54 -38.82 -15.02
N ILE A 468 -23.41 -39.03 -14.36
CA ILE A 468 -22.24 -38.14 -14.41
C ILE A 468 -21.09 -38.92 -15.07
N ASP A 469 -20.59 -38.40 -16.20
CA ASP A 469 -19.39 -38.91 -16.88
C ASP A 469 -18.14 -38.35 -16.17
N PRO A 470 -17.32 -39.19 -15.49
CA PRO A 470 -16.15 -38.74 -14.73
C PRO A 470 -15.10 -38.03 -15.60
N TYR A 471 -15.08 -38.28 -16.90
CA TYR A 471 -14.06 -37.77 -17.83
C TYR A 471 -14.47 -36.49 -18.56
N LYS A 472 -15.70 -35.99 -18.37
CA LYS A 472 -16.25 -34.83 -19.11
C LYS A 472 -16.54 -33.59 -18.27
N TYR A 473 -16.20 -33.56 -16.98
CA TYR A 473 -16.46 -32.41 -16.11
C TYR A 473 -15.21 -31.61 -15.74
N ASP A 474 -15.45 -30.31 -15.57
CA ASP A 474 -14.55 -29.18 -15.30
C ASP A 474 -13.58 -29.41 -14.12
N LEU A 475 -12.32 -29.02 -14.30
CA LEU A 475 -11.18 -29.11 -13.35
C LEU A 475 -11.36 -28.23 -12.08
N LYS A 476 -12.54 -27.65 -11.86
CA LYS A 476 -12.88 -26.76 -10.74
C LYS A 476 -13.66 -27.44 -9.59
N SER A 477 -13.65 -28.78 -9.52
CA SER A 477 -14.31 -29.59 -8.46
C SER A 477 -13.30 -30.05 -7.38
N PRO A 478 -13.73 -30.56 -6.20
CA PRO A 478 -12.87 -30.79 -5.03
C PRO A 478 -11.58 -31.57 -5.35
N LEU A 479 -10.45 -31.07 -4.84
CA LEU A 479 -9.06 -31.55 -5.05
C LEU A 479 -8.90 -33.08 -5.07
N GLU A 480 -9.69 -33.81 -4.28
CA GLU A 480 -9.70 -35.27 -4.23
C GLU A 480 -10.03 -35.94 -5.58
N ARG A 481 -10.85 -35.30 -6.42
CA ARG A 481 -11.26 -35.83 -7.73
C ARG A 481 -10.20 -35.60 -8.81
N GLN A 482 -9.45 -34.51 -8.72
CA GLN A 482 -8.31 -34.25 -9.61
C GLN A 482 -7.22 -35.30 -9.36
N LYS A 483 -6.91 -35.59 -8.09
CA LYS A 483 -5.95 -36.62 -7.73
C LYS A 483 -6.37 -38.03 -8.16
N LEU A 484 -7.67 -38.35 -8.06
CA LEU A 484 -8.22 -39.61 -8.58
C LEU A 484 -7.98 -39.76 -10.10
N ALA A 485 -8.18 -38.69 -10.89
CA ALA A 485 -7.97 -38.71 -12.33
C ALA A 485 -6.48 -38.89 -12.72
N GLU A 486 -5.56 -38.27 -11.97
CA GLU A 486 -4.11 -38.46 -12.14
C GLU A 486 -3.71 -39.92 -11.83
N LEU A 487 -4.17 -40.46 -10.70
CA LEU A 487 -3.82 -41.82 -10.25
C LEU A 487 -4.33 -42.92 -11.18
N LEU A 488 -5.50 -42.71 -11.81
CA LEU A 488 -6.03 -43.64 -12.82
C LEU A 488 -5.21 -43.66 -14.11
N ASN A 489 -4.48 -42.58 -14.44
CA ASN A 489 -3.59 -42.50 -15.60
C ASN A 489 -2.19 -43.09 -15.32
N GLU A 490 -1.66 -42.93 -14.10
CA GLU A 490 -0.26 -43.30 -13.76
C GLU A 490 -0.06 -44.76 -13.31
N GLY A 491 -1.13 -45.41 -12.82
CA GLY A 491 -1.13 -46.79 -12.31
C GLY A 491 -0.94 -46.88 -10.78
N LEU A 492 -1.70 -47.77 -10.13
CA LEU A 492 -1.79 -47.91 -8.66
C LEU A 492 -0.77 -48.89 -8.04
N ASP A 493 0.09 -49.50 -8.85
CA ASP A 493 1.10 -50.50 -8.46
C ASP A 493 2.51 -49.93 -8.28
N LYS A 494 2.69 -48.62 -8.45
CA LYS A 494 3.97 -47.92 -8.33
C LYS A 494 4.15 -47.28 -6.95
N PRO A 495 5.35 -47.37 -6.36
CA PRO A 495 5.65 -46.65 -5.12
C PRO A 495 5.73 -45.15 -5.41
N VAL A 496 4.98 -44.36 -4.65
CA VAL A 496 4.93 -42.89 -4.79
C VAL A 496 5.94 -42.19 -3.89
N ALA A 497 6.37 -42.85 -2.82
CA ALA A 497 7.36 -42.34 -1.87
C ALA A 497 8.05 -43.50 -1.14
N PHE A 498 9.12 -43.20 -0.40
CA PHE A 498 9.87 -44.16 0.39
C PHE A 498 10.02 -43.65 1.81
N THR A 499 9.90 -44.53 2.81
CA THR A 499 10.05 -44.17 4.22
C THR A 499 11.01 -45.06 4.96
N ILE A 500 11.71 -44.47 5.95
CA ILE A 500 12.57 -45.18 6.88
C ILE A 500 12.28 -44.70 8.31
N PRO A 501 11.83 -45.60 9.22
CA PRO A 501 11.66 -45.24 10.62
C PRO A 501 13.00 -44.79 11.18
N LEU A 502 13.03 -43.62 11.81
CA LEU A 502 14.24 -43.00 12.33
C LEU A 502 14.08 -42.53 13.78
N GLU A 503 14.99 -42.97 14.66
CA GLU A 503 15.12 -42.48 16.03
C GLU A 503 16.60 -42.36 16.43
N TRP A 504 16.92 -41.39 17.28
CA TRP A 504 18.25 -41.23 17.85
C TRP A 504 18.41 -42.07 19.13
N ASP A 505 19.40 -42.95 19.18
CA ASP A 505 19.77 -43.69 20.38
C ASP A 505 20.68 -42.81 21.27
N VAL A 506 20.17 -42.44 22.46
CA VAL A 506 20.87 -41.53 23.39
C VAL A 506 22.09 -42.20 24.02
N ASP A 507 22.03 -43.51 24.30
CA ASP A 507 23.09 -44.23 25.00
C ASP A 507 24.28 -44.50 24.07
N GLU A 508 23.99 -44.94 22.84
CA GLU A 508 25.00 -45.29 21.84
C GLU A 508 25.42 -44.11 20.94
N LYS A 509 24.69 -42.99 20.98
CA LYS A 509 24.92 -41.78 20.16
C LYS A 509 24.94 -42.07 18.66
N LEU A 510 24.03 -42.93 18.20
CA LEU A 510 23.88 -43.35 16.80
C LEU A 510 22.41 -43.35 16.37
N TRP A 511 22.17 -43.23 15.08
CA TRP A 511 20.84 -43.45 14.51
C TRP A 511 20.47 -44.93 14.56
N GLN A 512 19.21 -45.21 14.86
CA GLN A 512 18.63 -46.55 14.77
C GLN A 512 17.32 -46.52 13.99
N SER A 513 16.97 -47.67 13.42
CA SER A 513 15.72 -47.88 12.69
C SER A 513 14.98 -49.10 13.27
N CYS A 514 13.73 -49.29 12.90
CA CYS A 514 12.93 -50.47 13.26
C CYS A 514 12.15 -50.96 12.05
N ARG A 515 11.81 -52.25 12.05
CA ARG A 515 10.97 -52.84 11.01
C ARG A 515 9.49 -52.61 11.33
N TRP A 516 8.76 -52.00 10.40
CA TRP A 516 7.30 -51.94 10.46
C TRP A 516 6.70 -53.18 9.80
N GLU A 517 5.63 -53.72 10.39
CA GLU A 517 4.90 -54.87 9.87
C GLU A 517 3.42 -54.51 9.68
N PHE A 518 2.89 -54.77 8.48
CA PHE A 518 1.54 -54.37 8.12
C PHE A 518 0.65 -55.57 7.85
N ARG A 519 -0.62 -55.50 8.27
CA ARG A 519 -1.63 -56.53 7.95
C ARG A 519 -1.88 -56.67 6.44
N ARG A 520 -1.80 -55.56 5.70
CA ARG A 520 -1.96 -55.50 4.24
C ARG A 520 -0.67 -55.79 3.46
N LYS A 521 0.41 -56.21 4.14
CA LYS A 521 1.78 -56.39 3.63
C LYS A 521 2.47 -55.10 3.18
N ASP A 522 1.79 -54.26 2.41
CA ASP A 522 2.29 -52.96 1.94
C ASP A 522 1.75 -51.80 2.79
N LEU A 523 2.47 -50.68 2.76
CA LEU A 523 2.11 -49.44 3.47
C LEU A 523 1.36 -48.50 2.52
N PHE A 524 0.06 -48.34 2.78
CA PHE A 524 -0.81 -47.46 1.99
C PHE A 524 -1.00 -46.11 2.69
N LEU A 525 -0.78 -45.02 1.96
CA LEU A 525 -0.96 -43.66 2.47
C LEU A 525 -2.44 -43.36 2.74
N MET A 526 -2.67 -42.50 3.73
CA MET A 526 -3.97 -41.86 3.89
C MET A 526 -4.29 -41.05 2.61
N PRO A 527 -5.52 -41.11 2.10
CA PRO A 527 -5.90 -40.35 0.91
C PRO A 527 -5.78 -38.84 1.12
N GLY A 528 -5.29 -38.12 0.10
CA GLY A 528 -5.18 -36.66 0.12
C GLY A 528 -4.06 -36.16 -0.79
N ASN A 529 -3.87 -34.85 -0.82
CA ASN A 529 -2.84 -34.16 -1.61
C ASN A 529 -1.74 -33.52 -0.74
N SER A 530 -1.75 -33.77 0.57
CA SER A 530 -0.66 -33.37 1.46
C SER A 530 0.60 -34.20 1.20
N PRO A 531 1.79 -33.71 1.57
CA PRO A 531 3.04 -34.50 1.54
C PRO A 531 2.88 -35.90 2.13
N ALA A 532 3.54 -36.90 1.54
CA ALA A 532 3.44 -38.30 1.97
C ALA A 532 3.78 -38.50 3.46
N GLY A 533 4.71 -37.71 4.01
CA GLY A 533 5.06 -37.74 5.44
C GLY A 533 3.91 -37.43 6.41
N LEU A 534 2.92 -36.63 5.98
CA LEU A 534 1.73 -36.31 6.78
C LEU A 534 0.59 -37.29 6.57
N ARG A 535 0.69 -38.13 5.52
CA ARG A 535 -0.30 -39.13 5.15
C ARG A 535 0.08 -40.53 5.64
N LEU A 536 1.11 -40.66 6.47
CA LEU A 536 1.50 -41.95 7.05
C LEU A 536 0.40 -42.46 8.01
N PRO A 537 -0.11 -43.69 7.85
CA PRO A 537 -1.15 -44.25 8.71
C PRO A 537 -0.56 -44.75 10.04
N LEU A 538 -0.10 -43.83 10.89
CA LEU A 538 0.67 -44.13 12.11
C LEU A 538 -0.06 -45.06 13.10
N ASP A 539 -1.39 -45.03 13.12
CA ASP A 539 -2.23 -45.90 13.96
C ASP A 539 -2.26 -47.36 13.50
N SER A 540 -1.91 -47.62 12.24
CA SER A 540 -1.87 -48.97 11.67
C SER A 540 -0.56 -49.72 11.94
N ILE A 541 0.46 -49.01 12.47
CA ILE A 541 1.82 -49.54 12.69
C ILE A 541 1.88 -50.35 13.98
N GLU A 542 1.62 -49.71 15.12
CA GLU A 542 1.55 -50.36 16.43
C GLU A 542 0.63 -49.56 17.37
N PHE A 543 -0.15 -50.27 18.18
CA PHE A 543 -0.93 -49.66 19.25
C PHE A 543 -0.07 -49.61 20.52
N THR A 544 0.24 -48.41 20.99
CA THR A 544 0.91 -48.17 22.27
C THR A 544 -0.11 -47.54 23.23
N PRO A 545 -0.35 -48.11 24.42
CA PRO A 545 -1.21 -47.48 25.41
C PRO A 545 -0.66 -46.09 25.79
N PRO A 546 -1.50 -45.04 25.98
CA PRO A 546 -1.04 -43.70 26.32
C PRO A 546 -0.17 -43.63 27.59
N ALA A 547 -0.36 -44.56 28.53
CA ALA A 547 0.43 -44.65 29.76
C ALA A 547 1.86 -45.18 29.54
N GLU A 548 2.14 -45.81 28.38
CA GLU A 548 3.43 -46.37 28.00
C GLU A 548 4.15 -45.50 26.96
N GLU A 549 3.51 -44.42 26.49
CA GLU A 549 4.18 -43.47 25.63
C GLU A 549 5.31 -42.77 26.40
N PRO A 550 6.55 -42.80 25.89
CA PRO A 550 7.65 -42.15 26.57
C PRO A 550 7.38 -40.65 26.63
N ILE A 551 7.32 -40.10 27.85
CA ILE A 551 7.28 -38.65 28.07
C ILE A 551 8.56 -38.09 27.48
N LYS A 552 8.44 -37.36 26.37
CA LYS A 552 9.55 -36.63 25.75
C LYS A 552 9.65 -35.29 26.49
N PRO A 553 10.66 -35.06 27.34
CA PRO A 553 10.83 -33.77 27.98
C PRO A 553 11.09 -32.72 26.88
N GLU A 554 10.35 -31.62 26.92
CA GLU A 554 10.62 -30.47 26.07
C GLU A 554 11.98 -29.86 26.45
N THR A 555 12.69 -29.34 25.45
CA THR A 555 13.98 -28.69 25.67
C THR A 555 13.76 -27.43 26.50
N ASP A 556 14.45 -27.35 27.64
CA ASP A 556 14.42 -26.17 28.49
C ASP A 556 15.17 -25.01 27.81
N LEU A 557 14.44 -23.96 27.40
CA LEU A 557 15.01 -22.76 26.79
C LEU A 557 15.89 -21.97 27.76
N PHE A 558 15.78 -22.21 29.07
CA PHE A 558 16.60 -21.59 30.11
C PHE A 558 17.90 -22.34 30.40
N ALA A 559 18.10 -23.54 29.84
CA ALA A 559 19.28 -24.35 30.12
C ALA A 559 20.56 -23.82 29.44
N ASP A 560 21.69 -23.95 30.14
CA ASP A 560 23.01 -23.75 29.55
C ASP A 560 23.39 -24.95 28.68
N VAL A 561 23.59 -24.69 27.38
CA VAL A 561 23.94 -25.71 26.38
C VAL A 561 25.30 -25.39 25.75
N PRO A 562 26.14 -26.41 25.49
CA PRO A 562 27.46 -26.21 24.87
C PRO A 562 27.34 -25.77 23.40
N ASP A 563 28.45 -25.36 22.80
CA ASP A 563 28.48 -25.01 21.37
C ASP A 563 28.03 -26.17 20.47
N LEU A 564 27.34 -25.83 19.38
CA LEU A 564 26.90 -26.80 18.40
C LEU A 564 28.11 -27.41 17.67
N PRO A 565 28.12 -28.74 17.44
CA PRO A 565 29.21 -29.41 16.74
C PRO A 565 29.37 -28.86 15.31
N ASN A 566 30.58 -28.96 14.77
CA ASN A 566 30.87 -28.56 13.40
C ASN A 566 30.41 -29.66 12.44
N SER A 567 29.43 -29.36 11.59
CA SER A 567 28.70 -30.31 10.73
C SER A 567 29.60 -31.06 9.74
N ALA A 568 30.79 -30.53 9.43
CA ALA A 568 31.72 -31.10 8.45
C ALA A 568 32.43 -32.40 8.88
N VAL A 569 32.31 -32.85 10.14
CA VAL A 569 33.10 -34.00 10.63
C VAL A 569 32.24 -35.01 11.40
N LYS A 570 31.68 -35.97 10.66
CA LYS A 570 31.52 -37.35 11.13
C LYS A 570 31.91 -38.34 10.04
N SER A 571 33.11 -38.91 10.17
CA SER A 571 33.41 -40.22 9.61
C SER A 571 32.64 -41.25 10.46
N ILE A 572 31.46 -41.66 9.99
CA ILE A 572 30.80 -42.83 10.58
C ILE A 572 31.75 -44.02 10.37
N ASP A 573 32.12 -44.70 11.44
CA ASP A 573 32.93 -45.91 11.33
C ASP A 573 32.02 -47.03 10.82
N PHE A 574 31.98 -47.22 9.50
CA PHE A 574 31.20 -48.26 8.80
C PHE A 574 31.55 -49.70 9.24
N LYS A 575 32.49 -49.88 10.18
CA LYS A 575 32.76 -51.16 10.85
C LYS A 575 31.71 -51.55 11.88
N VAL A 576 30.88 -50.60 12.36
CA VAL A 576 29.78 -50.88 13.29
C VAL A 576 28.55 -51.33 12.49
N LYS A 577 28.00 -52.52 12.79
CA LYS A 577 26.80 -53.02 12.10
C LYS A 577 25.58 -52.13 12.36
N PRO A 578 24.68 -51.94 11.37
CA PRO A 578 23.45 -51.19 11.54
C PRO A 578 22.60 -51.79 12.66
N LYS A 579 22.05 -50.93 13.54
CA LYS A 579 21.26 -51.34 14.71
C LYS A 579 19.77 -51.28 14.41
N ASN A 580 19.09 -52.40 14.58
CA ASN A 580 17.63 -52.46 14.57
C ASN A 580 17.11 -52.44 16.01
N SER A 581 16.30 -51.43 16.32
CA SER A 581 15.60 -51.33 17.60
C SER A 581 14.59 -52.47 17.74
N LYS A 582 14.46 -53.00 18.97
CA LYS A 582 13.37 -53.92 19.34
C LYS A 582 12.06 -53.18 19.61
N ARG A 583 12.15 -51.89 19.96
CA ARG A 583 11.00 -51.01 20.15
C ARG A 583 10.62 -50.43 18.79
N ILE A 584 9.35 -50.55 18.41
CA ILE A 584 8.80 -49.90 17.24
C ILE A 584 8.48 -48.45 17.59
N PHE A 585 8.88 -47.53 16.73
CA PHE A 585 8.55 -46.12 16.85
C PHE A 585 7.93 -45.60 15.56
N LYS A 586 7.12 -44.55 15.70
CA LYS A 586 6.30 -43.98 14.61
C LYS A 586 6.97 -42.81 13.91
N THR A 587 8.10 -42.33 14.43
CA THR A 587 8.89 -41.24 13.84
C THR A 587 9.65 -41.74 12.61
N SER A 588 9.45 -41.10 11.46
CA SER A 588 9.96 -41.60 10.18
C SER A 588 10.35 -40.49 9.21
N LEU A 589 11.41 -40.72 8.45
CA LEU A 589 11.82 -39.87 7.33
C LEU A 589 11.12 -40.34 6.05
N VAL A 590 10.69 -39.42 5.19
CA VAL A 590 10.06 -39.75 3.90
C VAL A 590 10.76 -39.00 2.76
N VAL A 591 10.94 -39.68 1.63
CA VAL A 591 11.41 -39.09 0.36
C VAL A 591 10.32 -39.32 -0.69
N GLU A 592 9.88 -38.25 -1.33
CA GLU A 592 8.79 -38.24 -2.31
C GLU A 592 9.19 -37.39 -3.52
N VAL A 593 8.76 -37.79 -4.72
CA VAL A 593 8.89 -36.94 -5.92
C VAL A 593 7.53 -36.33 -6.23
N ARG A 594 7.50 -35.01 -6.42
CA ARG A 594 6.30 -34.29 -6.86
C ARG A 594 6.68 -33.29 -7.94
N GLU A 595 5.96 -33.30 -9.06
CA GLU A 595 6.18 -32.37 -10.18
C GLU A 595 7.66 -32.32 -10.63
N GLY A 596 8.31 -33.47 -10.72
CA GLY A 596 9.72 -33.58 -11.13
C GLY A 596 10.75 -33.06 -10.11
N LYS A 597 10.34 -32.80 -8.86
CA LYS A 597 11.19 -32.32 -7.76
C LYS A 597 11.28 -33.37 -6.65
N LEU A 598 12.45 -33.53 -6.03
CA LEU A 598 12.67 -34.43 -4.89
C LEU A 598 12.42 -33.71 -3.55
N PHE A 599 11.43 -34.15 -2.79
CA PHE A 599 11.13 -33.65 -1.46
C PHE A 599 11.58 -34.62 -0.37
N ILE A 600 12.18 -34.08 0.70
CA ILE A 600 12.60 -34.83 1.88
C ILE A 600 11.84 -34.31 3.10
N PHE A 601 10.94 -35.14 3.60
CA PHE A 601 10.11 -34.83 4.75
C PHE A 601 10.82 -35.22 6.04
N PHE A 602 11.22 -34.21 6.81
CA PHE A 602 11.94 -34.38 8.07
C PHE A 602 10.97 -34.78 9.20
N PRO A 603 11.30 -35.81 10.00
CA PRO A 603 10.52 -36.16 11.19
C PRO A 603 10.68 -35.15 12.34
N PRO A 604 9.78 -35.16 13.34
CA PRO A 604 9.96 -34.38 14.55
C PRO A 604 11.15 -34.90 15.35
N LEU A 605 12.12 -34.03 15.63
CA LEU A 605 13.31 -34.31 16.44
C LEU A 605 13.34 -33.40 17.67
N ASN A 606 13.79 -33.93 18.81
CA ASN A 606 13.78 -33.18 20.08
C ASN A 606 15.02 -32.29 20.26
N ARG A 607 16.13 -32.58 19.58
CA ARG A 607 17.43 -31.91 19.77
C ARG A 607 17.99 -31.39 18.47
N ILE A 608 18.48 -30.16 18.49
CA ILE A 608 19.05 -29.50 17.31
C ILE A 608 20.32 -30.21 16.81
N GLU A 609 21.11 -30.83 17.70
CA GLU A 609 22.31 -31.56 17.29
C GLU A 609 21.96 -32.74 16.36
N ASN A 610 20.85 -33.43 16.66
CA ASN A 610 20.37 -34.54 15.87
C ASN A 610 19.78 -34.04 14.54
N TYR A 611 19.12 -32.88 14.56
CA TYR A 611 18.60 -32.26 13.34
C TYR A 611 19.74 -31.88 12.38
N LEU A 612 20.80 -31.23 12.88
CA LEU A 612 21.97 -30.89 12.06
C LEU A 612 22.72 -32.11 11.52
N ASP A 613 22.79 -33.19 12.30
CA ASP A 613 23.38 -34.46 11.84
C ASP A 613 22.59 -35.05 10.66
N LEU A 614 21.26 -35.00 10.73
CA LEU A 614 20.38 -35.41 9.63
C LEU A 614 20.53 -34.50 8.40
N VAL A 615 20.55 -33.18 8.58
CA VAL A 615 20.82 -32.22 7.49
C VAL A 615 22.14 -32.54 6.79
N SER A 616 23.20 -32.80 7.56
CA SER A 616 24.53 -33.14 7.01
C SER A 616 24.54 -34.48 6.27
N ALA A 617 23.75 -35.47 6.71
CA ALA A 617 23.61 -36.74 6.01
C ALA A 617 22.82 -36.60 4.70
N VAL A 618 21.80 -35.74 4.69
CA VAL A 618 21.01 -35.40 3.51
C VAL A 618 21.86 -34.63 2.49
N GLU A 619 22.61 -33.62 2.93
CA GLU A 619 23.51 -32.84 2.07
C GLU A 619 24.56 -33.72 1.39
N ARG A 620 25.25 -34.59 2.14
CA ARG A 620 26.24 -35.52 1.57
C ARG A 620 25.62 -36.48 0.55
N THR A 621 24.38 -36.90 0.79
CA THR A 621 23.64 -37.73 -0.18
C THR A 621 23.34 -36.95 -1.46
N ALA A 622 22.85 -35.72 -1.33
CA ALA A 622 22.58 -34.83 -2.46
C ALA A 622 23.86 -34.52 -3.27
N GLU A 623 24.98 -34.23 -2.60
CA GLU A 623 26.28 -34.02 -3.23
C GLU A 623 26.76 -35.25 -4.00
N LYS A 624 26.69 -36.43 -3.38
CA LYS A 624 27.16 -37.67 -4.00
C LYS A 624 26.35 -38.05 -5.23
N LEU A 625 25.05 -37.75 -5.22
CA LEU A 625 24.14 -38.09 -6.31
C LEU A 625 23.98 -36.96 -7.33
N GLU A 626 24.49 -35.76 -7.04
CA GLU A 626 24.28 -34.52 -7.80
C GLU A 626 22.79 -34.21 -8.01
N ILE A 627 21.97 -34.50 -6.99
CA ILE A 627 20.51 -34.29 -7.04
C ILE A 627 20.16 -33.10 -6.15
N PRO A 628 19.56 -32.03 -6.71
CA PRO A 628 19.02 -30.93 -5.91
C PRO A 628 17.71 -31.34 -5.22
N ILE A 629 17.49 -30.85 -4.01
CA ILE A 629 16.41 -31.31 -3.13
C ILE A 629 15.62 -30.16 -2.48
N LEU A 630 14.38 -30.46 -2.09
CA LEU A 630 13.54 -29.60 -1.25
C LEU A 630 13.36 -30.26 0.12
N ILE A 631 13.60 -29.52 1.20
CA ILE A 631 13.37 -30.02 2.56
C ILE A 631 12.01 -29.54 3.04
N GLU A 632 11.22 -30.44 3.61
CA GLU A 632 9.90 -30.17 4.17
C GLU A 632 9.70 -30.92 5.50
N GLY A 633 8.50 -30.88 6.07
CA GLY A 633 8.16 -31.58 7.31
C GLY A 633 8.31 -30.72 8.56
N TYR A 634 8.84 -31.30 9.63
CA TYR A 634 8.91 -30.63 10.93
C TYR A 634 10.10 -29.67 11.00
N ASP A 635 9.88 -28.50 11.59
CA ASP A 635 10.92 -27.49 11.79
C ASP A 635 12.05 -28.01 12.71
N PRO A 636 13.25 -27.41 12.64
CA PRO A 636 14.27 -27.61 13.67
C PRO A 636 13.68 -27.36 15.06
N PRO A 637 14.01 -28.19 16.06
CA PRO A 637 13.57 -27.94 17.44
C PRO A 637 14.04 -26.56 17.91
N SER A 638 13.22 -25.90 18.72
CA SER A 638 13.52 -24.56 19.22
C SER A 638 14.84 -24.57 20.01
N ASP A 639 15.79 -23.72 19.60
CA ASP A 639 17.13 -23.65 20.21
C ASP A 639 17.70 -22.23 20.13
N LYS A 640 18.30 -21.76 21.23
CA LYS A 640 18.86 -20.40 21.34
C LYS A 640 20.05 -20.11 20.43
N ARG A 641 20.65 -21.14 19.81
CA ARG A 641 21.83 -21.05 18.92
C ARG A 641 21.45 -20.92 17.43
N ILE A 642 20.16 -21.00 17.10
CA ILE A 642 19.62 -20.90 15.74
C ILE A 642 18.82 -19.60 15.59
N GLU A 643 18.95 -18.92 14.46
CA GLU A 643 18.07 -17.85 14.01
C GLU A 643 17.17 -18.37 12.89
N LYS A 644 16.04 -17.68 12.68
CA LYS A 644 15.12 -17.99 11.59
C LYS A 644 14.48 -16.76 10.99
N MET A 645 14.15 -16.86 9.72
CA MET A 645 13.26 -15.96 8.98
C MET A 645 12.20 -16.82 8.30
N MET A 646 10.95 -16.36 8.28
CA MET A 646 9.86 -17.10 7.65
C MET A 646 8.98 -16.19 6.80
N ILE A 647 8.49 -16.71 5.67
CA ILE A 647 7.45 -16.08 4.86
C ILE A 647 6.22 -16.99 4.90
N THR A 648 5.09 -16.42 5.29
CA THR A 648 3.82 -17.13 5.45
C THR A 648 2.69 -16.39 4.74
N PRO A 649 1.69 -17.12 4.20
CA PRO A 649 0.50 -16.51 3.64
C PRO A 649 -0.50 -16.18 4.75
N ASP A 650 -1.06 -14.99 4.66
CA ASP A 650 -2.23 -14.57 5.44
C ASP A 650 -3.34 -14.09 4.50
N PRO A 651 -4.61 -14.00 4.98
CA PRO A 651 -5.72 -13.58 4.13
C PRO A 651 -5.41 -12.20 3.52
N GLY A 652 -5.35 -12.15 2.19
CA GLY A 652 -5.09 -10.92 1.44
C GLY A 652 -3.66 -10.37 1.46
N VAL A 653 -2.70 -11.00 2.18
CA VAL A 653 -1.31 -10.53 2.28
C VAL A 653 -0.30 -11.69 2.32
N ILE A 654 0.99 -11.38 2.16
CA ILE A 654 2.08 -12.22 2.67
C ILE A 654 2.65 -11.57 3.93
N GLU A 655 3.07 -12.38 4.88
CA GLU A 655 3.70 -11.94 6.14
C GLU A 655 5.15 -12.44 6.16
N VAL A 656 6.09 -11.53 6.48
CA VAL A 656 7.51 -11.85 6.62
C VAL A 656 7.89 -11.72 8.09
N ASN A 657 8.15 -12.85 8.73
CA ASN A 657 8.70 -12.90 10.08
C ASN A 657 10.22 -12.69 9.99
N ILE A 658 10.67 -11.45 10.26
CA ILE A 658 12.09 -11.10 10.20
C ILE A 658 12.80 -11.43 11.53
N GLN A 659 14.07 -11.81 11.44
CA GLN A 659 14.89 -12.12 12.61
C GLN A 659 14.98 -10.91 13.58
N PRO A 660 14.93 -11.13 14.91
CA PRO A 660 15.07 -10.06 15.88
C PRO A 660 16.45 -9.40 15.82
N ALA A 661 16.48 -8.07 15.78
CA ALA A 661 17.69 -7.27 15.79
C ALA A 661 18.01 -6.74 17.20
N LYS A 662 19.30 -6.58 17.51
CA LYS A 662 19.79 -6.14 18.83
C LYS A 662 20.05 -4.64 18.89
N SER A 663 20.47 -4.05 17.77
CA SER A 663 20.83 -2.64 17.65
C SER A 663 19.97 -1.90 16.63
N TRP A 664 19.88 -0.59 16.78
CA TRP A 664 19.25 0.34 15.85
C TRP A 664 19.83 0.23 14.44
N LYS A 665 21.15 0.11 14.33
CA LYS A 665 21.85 -0.10 13.06
C LYS A 665 21.43 -1.40 12.36
N GLU A 666 21.25 -2.47 13.13
CA GLU A 666 20.80 -3.75 12.60
C GLU A 666 19.33 -3.69 12.17
N ILE A 667 18.46 -3.03 12.95
CA ILE A 667 17.03 -2.83 12.61
C ILE A 667 16.91 -2.09 11.28
N THR A 668 17.57 -0.93 11.16
CA THR A 668 17.53 -0.08 9.97
C THR A 668 18.07 -0.79 8.73
N ASN A 669 19.14 -1.56 8.86
CA ASN A 669 19.69 -2.37 7.78
C ASN A 669 18.72 -3.50 7.36
N ASN A 670 18.21 -4.28 8.31
CA ASN A 670 17.34 -5.43 8.02
C ASN A 670 16.04 -5.01 7.34
N TYR A 671 15.39 -3.95 7.83
CA TYR A 671 14.18 -3.43 7.20
C TYR A 671 14.45 -2.73 5.86
N GLY A 672 15.60 -2.04 5.72
CA GLY A 672 16.01 -1.47 4.43
C GLY A 672 16.12 -2.54 3.34
N ILE A 673 16.84 -3.63 3.64
CA ILE A 673 16.97 -4.80 2.75
C ILE A 673 15.59 -5.42 2.47
N LEU A 674 14.75 -5.59 3.50
CA LEU A 674 13.43 -6.19 3.32
C LEU A 674 12.56 -5.41 2.33
N TYR A 675 12.43 -4.09 2.51
CA TYR A 675 11.62 -3.25 1.62
C TYR A 675 12.19 -3.20 0.20
N GLU A 676 13.52 -3.13 0.07
CA GLU A 676 14.18 -3.17 -1.25
C GLU A 676 13.91 -4.49 -1.96
N LYS A 677 14.17 -5.63 -1.32
CA LYS A 677 13.97 -6.96 -1.92
C LYS A 677 12.50 -7.28 -2.16
N ALA A 678 11.58 -6.77 -1.33
CA ALA A 678 10.15 -6.84 -1.60
C ALA A 678 9.80 -6.08 -2.88
N ARG A 679 10.25 -4.82 -3.02
CA ARG A 679 10.01 -4.01 -4.22
C ARG A 679 10.57 -4.67 -5.48
N GLU A 680 11.82 -5.15 -5.44
CA GLU A 680 12.42 -5.87 -6.56
C GLU A 680 11.72 -7.21 -6.88
N SER A 681 10.92 -7.74 -5.94
CA SER A 681 10.09 -8.95 -6.11
C SER A 681 8.65 -8.61 -6.49
N ARG A 682 8.38 -7.35 -6.88
CA ARG A 682 7.05 -6.84 -7.26
C ARG A 682 6.03 -6.90 -6.11
N LEU A 683 6.51 -6.68 -4.89
CA LEU A 683 5.71 -6.62 -3.67
C LEU A 683 5.83 -5.23 -3.03
N ILE A 684 4.70 -4.72 -2.52
CA ILE A 684 4.59 -3.40 -1.88
C ILE A 684 3.81 -3.48 -0.57
N SER A 685 3.99 -2.47 0.28
CA SER A 685 3.42 -2.36 1.62
C SER A 685 2.11 -1.55 1.69
N GLU A 686 1.51 -1.25 0.55
CA GLU A 686 0.35 -0.37 0.44
C GLU A 686 -0.70 -0.88 -0.56
N LYS A 687 -1.94 -0.42 -0.38
CA LYS A 687 -3.07 -0.67 -1.27
C LYS A 687 -3.86 0.62 -1.52
N PHE A 688 -4.60 0.63 -2.62
CA PHE A 688 -5.57 1.68 -2.90
C PHE A 688 -6.98 1.12 -2.85
N ASN A 689 -7.89 1.80 -2.14
CA ASN A 689 -9.31 1.52 -2.24
C ASN A 689 -9.86 2.02 -3.58
N VAL A 690 -11.04 1.52 -3.96
CA VAL A 690 -11.74 1.90 -5.21
C VAL A 690 -11.93 3.41 -5.36
N ASP A 691 -12.16 4.13 -4.26
CA ASP A 691 -12.35 5.57 -4.24
C ASP A 691 -11.03 6.37 -4.31
N GLY A 692 -9.89 5.68 -4.45
CA GLY A 692 -8.56 6.26 -4.44
C GLY A 692 -8.00 6.47 -3.03
N LYS A 693 -8.68 6.07 -1.95
CA LYS A 693 -8.11 6.20 -0.59
C LYS A 693 -6.89 5.30 -0.45
N HIS A 694 -5.81 5.87 0.07
CA HIS A 694 -4.56 5.16 0.30
C HIS A 694 -4.62 4.44 1.66
N THR A 695 -4.23 3.16 1.70
CA THR A 695 -4.23 2.33 2.91
C THR A 695 -2.98 1.47 3.01
N GLY A 696 -2.69 0.95 4.21
CA GLY A 696 -1.73 -0.15 4.33
C GLY A 696 -2.23 -1.40 3.62
N THR A 697 -1.44 -2.47 3.66
CA THR A 697 -1.78 -3.75 3.01
C THR A 697 -3.11 -4.38 3.48
N GLY A 698 -3.65 -3.93 4.62
CA GLY A 698 -4.76 -4.56 5.34
C GLY A 698 -4.31 -5.66 6.32
N GLY A 699 -3.06 -6.11 6.21
CA GLY A 699 -2.34 -6.87 7.24
C GLY A 699 -1.66 -5.93 8.23
N GLY A 700 -1.57 -6.35 9.50
CA GLY A 700 -0.88 -5.60 10.54
C GLY A 700 0.65 -5.73 10.44
N ASN A 701 1.38 -4.71 10.87
CA ASN A 701 2.81 -4.78 11.13
C ASN A 701 3.02 -5.09 12.62
N HIS A 702 2.96 -6.36 13.00
CA HIS A 702 3.15 -6.71 14.41
C HIS A 702 4.60 -6.46 14.81
N ILE A 703 4.80 -5.56 15.77
CA ILE A 703 6.13 -5.22 16.28
C ILE A 703 6.39 -6.06 17.54
N THR A 704 7.53 -6.74 17.60
CA THR A 704 7.86 -7.62 18.74
C THR A 704 9.00 -7.03 19.57
N LEU A 705 8.84 -7.05 20.91
CA LEU A 705 9.86 -6.66 21.88
C LEU A 705 10.21 -7.84 22.77
N GLY A 706 11.50 -8.10 22.98
CA GLY A 706 11.96 -9.16 23.86
C GLY A 706 13.43 -9.03 24.24
N GLY A 707 14.04 -10.17 24.59
CA GLY A 707 15.50 -10.30 24.73
C GLY A 707 16.03 -11.39 23.79
N SER A 708 17.35 -11.58 23.78
CA SER A 708 17.99 -12.68 23.04
C SER A 708 17.62 -14.07 23.57
N SER A 709 17.13 -14.11 24.81
CA SER A 709 16.54 -15.27 25.49
C SER A 709 15.48 -14.78 26.49
N PRO A 710 14.55 -15.64 26.96
CA PRO A 710 13.49 -15.21 27.85
C PRO A 710 14.00 -14.55 29.15
N GLU A 711 15.10 -15.05 29.72
CA GLU A 711 15.73 -14.48 30.92
C GLU A 711 16.36 -13.10 30.69
N ASN A 712 16.68 -12.76 29.44
CA ASN A 712 17.17 -11.43 29.06
C ASN A 712 16.04 -10.46 28.70
N SER A 713 14.78 -10.91 28.63
CA SER A 713 13.65 -10.06 28.28
C SER A 713 13.49 -8.90 29.27
N PRO A 714 13.52 -7.63 28.81
CA PRO A 714 13.30 -6.48 29.68
C PRO A 714 11.97 -6.55 30.44
N LEU A 715 10.93 -7.10 29.79
CA LEU A 715 9.57 -7.15 30.30
C LEU A 715 9.39 -8.19 31.40
N LEU A 716 10.16 -9.30 31.35
CA LEU A 716 10.17 -10.31 32.40
C LEU A 716 11.05 -9.90 33.58
N ARG A 717 12.19 -9.24 33.31
CA ARG A 717 13.10 -8.69 34.34
C ARG A 717 12.48 -7.54 35.12
N ARG A 718 11.68 -6.70 34.45
CA ARG A 718 11.04 -5.50 35.00
C ARG A 718 9.56 -5.43 34.59
N PRO A 719 8.66 -6.08 35.34
CA PRO A 719 7.22 -6.11 35.03
C PRO A 719 6.56 -4.72 35.08
N ASP A 720 7.15 -3.77 35.80
CA ASP A 720 6.72 -2.38 35.87
C ASP A 720 6.90 -1.63 34.55
N VAL A 721 7.74 -2.12 33.64
CA VAL A 721 7.88 -1.57 32.28
C VAL A 721 6.64 -1.91 31.44
N LEU A 722 6.13 -3.15 31.51
CA LEU A 722 4.88 -3.51 30.82
C LEU A 722 3.70 -2.68 31.35
N ARG A 723 3.62 -2.49 32.67
CA ARG A 723 2.65 -1.56 33.28
C ARG A 723 2.80 -0.13 32.71
N SER A 724 4.03 0.35 32.55
CA SER A 724 4.31 1.69 32.00
C SER A 724 3.79 1.81 30.58
N PHE A 725 4.05 0.81 29.72
CA PHE A 725 3.50 0.76 28.36
C PHE A 725 1.98 0.79 28.35
N ILE A 726 1.31 -0.07 29.12
CA ILE A 726 -0.15 -0.12 29.18
C ILE A 726 -0.72 1.22 29.66
N THR A 727 -0.16 1.79 30.72
CA THR A 727 -0.62 3.08 31.30
C THR A 727 -0.44 4.21 30.29
N TYR A 728 0.71 4.29 29.63
CA TYR A 728 1.03 5.35 28.69
C TYR A 728 0.17 5.27 27.42
N TRP A 729 -0.02 4.06 26.86
CA TRP A 729 -0.98 3.85 25.75
C TRP A 729 -2.41 4.20 26.17
N GLN A 730 -2.80 3.88 27.41
CA GLN A 730 -4.12 4.23 27.93
C GLN A 730 -4.31 5.75 28.02
N HIS A 731 -3.27 6.49 28.43
CA HIS A 731 -3.28 7.95 28.50
C HIS A 731 -3.22 8.65 27.14
N HIS A 732 -2.60 8.03 26.15
CA HIS A 732 -2.36 8.62 24.84
C HIS A 732 -3.02 7.81 23.71
N PRO A 733 -4.33 8.02 23.43
CA PRO A 733 -5.05 7.29 22.38
C PRO A 733 -4.47 7.47 20.97
N SER A 734 -3.70 8.53 20.71
CA SER A 734 -3.02 8.72 19.42
C SER A 734 -2.10 7.55 19.06
N LEU A 735 -1.47 6.89 20.04
CA LEU A 735 -0.61 5.72 19.83
C LEU A 735 -1.37 4.52 19.27
N SER A 736 -2.66 4.41 19.53
CA SER A 736 -3.52 3.37 18.95
C SER A 736 -4.10 3.82 17.62
N TYR A 737 -4.57 5.07 17.52
CA TYR A 737 -5.40 5.49 16.38
C TYR A 737 -4.62 6.02 15.18
N LEU A 738 -3.46 6.65 15.41
CA LEU A 738 -2.61 7.18 14.32
C LEU A 738 -2.03 6.05 13.46
N PHE A 739 -1.61 4.95 14.10
CA PHE A 739 -0.92 3.85 13.45
C PHE A 739 -1.82 2.67 13.10
N SER A 740 -3.04 2.58 13.63
CA SER A 740 -3.99 1.51 13.33
C SER A 740 -4.44 1.43 11.87
N THR A 741 -4.96 0.25 11.51
CA THR A 741 -5.73 0.03 10.29
C THR A 741 -7.06 0.81 10.30
N GLN A 742 -7.86 0.71 9.24
CA GLN A 742 -9.18 1.35 9.21
C GLN A 742 -10.18 0.77 10.21
N PHE A 743 -10.00 -0.48 10.63
CA PHE A 743 -10.94 -1.18 11.49
C PHE A 743 -10.55 -1.00 12.97
N ILE A 744 -11.15 -0.01 13.63
CA ILE A 744 -10.95 0.32 15.05
C ILE A 744 -12.20 0.00 15.87
N GLY A 745 -12.00 -0.36 17.13
CA GLY A 745 -13.04 -0.52 18.14
C GLY A 745 -12.94 -1.86 18.87
N PRO A 746 -13.92 -2.18 19.75
CA PRO A 746 -13.88 -3.37 20.62
C PRO A 746 -13.82 -4.71 19.87
N THR A 747 -14.29 -4.73 18.62
CA THR A 747 -14.31 -5.91 17.75
C THR A 747 -13.19 -5.92 16.72
N SER A 748 -12.26 -4.95 16.78
CA SER A 748 -11.13 -4.84 15.86
C SER A 748 -10.13 -6.00 15.98
N GLN A 749 -9.08 -5.99 15.16
CA GLN A 749 -7.99 -6.97 15.27
C GLN A 749 -7.11 -6.77 16.50
N ALA A 750 -7.08 -5.55 17.03
CA ALA A 750 -6.23 -5.13 18.14
C ALA A 750 -6.93 -4.05 19.01
N PRO A 751 -8.11 -4.33 19.60
CA PRO A 751 -8.77 -3.40 20.52
C PRO A 751 -7.87 -2.94 21.66
N ARG A 752 -8.05 -1.66 22.03
CA ARG A 752 -7.51 -1.11 23.26
C ARG A 752 -8.17 -1.76 24.47
N VAL A 753 -7.43 -1.80 25.58
CA VAL A 753 -7.93 -2.36 26.85
C VAL A 753 -9.17 -1.64 27.39
N ASP A 754 -9.40 -0.38 27.01
CA ASP A 754 -10.51 0.46 27.48
C ASP A 754 -11.66 0.70 26.47
N GLU A 755 -11.69 -0.01 25.34
CA GLU A 755 -12.77 0.08 24.34
C GLU A 755 -13.86 -0.99 24.49
N GLY A 756 -13.59 -2.05 25.27
CA GLY A 756 -14.43 -3.26 25.35
C GLY A 756 -15.44 -3.29 26.50
N ARG A 757 -14.95 -3.48 27.73
CA ARG A 757 -15.78 -3.62 28.94
C ARG A 757 -15.56 -2.44 29.88
N ASP A 758 -16.66 -1.86 30.39
CA ASP A 758 -16.63 -0.68 31.26
C ASP A 758 -15.87 -0.91 32.59
N ASP A 759 -15.88 -2.14 33.11
CA ASP A 759 -15.22 -2.52 34.36
C ASP A 759 -13.74 -2.91 34.19
N MET A 760 -13.25 -3.05 32.95
CA MET A 760 -11.90 -3.55 32.67
C MET A 760 -10.81 -2.68 33.34
N LEU A 761 -10.97 -1.36 33.32
CA LEU A 761 -9.98 -0.46 33.90
C LEU A 761 -9.92 -0.54 35.43
N TYR A 762 -11.02 -0.90 36.09
CA TYR A 762 -11.03 -1.12 37.54
C TYR A 762 -10.23 -2.38 37.89
N GLU A 763 -10.43 -3.49 37.16
CA GLU A 763 -9.66 -4.72 37.34
C GLU A 763 -8.17 -4.53 37.00
N LEU A 764 -7.87 -3.73 35.97
CA LEU A 764 -6.49 -3.37 35.59
C LEU A 764 -5.78 -2.56 36.68
N GLU A 765 -6.48 -1.65 37.36
CA GLU A 765 -5.94 -0.93 38.52
C GLU A 765 -5.59 -1.86 39.68
N LEU A 766 -6.41 -2.89 39.93
CA LEU A 766 -6.09 -3.92 40.93
C LEU A 766 -4.87 -4.75 40.51
N ALA A 767 -4.77 -5.12 39.23
CA ALA A 767 -3.61 -5.83 38.70
C ALA A 767 -2.32 -5.00 38.83
N PHE A 768 -2.37 -3.69 38.58
CA PHE A 768 -1.24 -2.77 38.75
C PHE A 768 -0.73 -2.70 40.20
N GLN A 769 -1.58 -2.94 41.20
CA GLN A 769 -1.17 -3.00 42.61
C GLN A 769 -0.42 -4.31 42.94
N GLN A 770 -0.60 -5.36 42.14
CA GLN A 770 0.08 -6.64 42.30
C GLN A 770 1.42 -6.70 41.54
N VAL A 771 1.73 -5.69 40.72
CA VAL A 771 3.01 -5.61 40.01
C VAL A 771 4.14 -5.36 41.01
N PRO A 772 5.15 -6.24 41.10
CA PRO A 772 6.25 -6.05 42.04
C PRO A 772 7.06 -4.80 41.70
N ASP A 773 7.43 -4.05 42.73
CA ASP A 773 8.41 -2.98 42.59
C ASP A 773 9.81 -3.60 42.54
N GLY A 774 10.50 -3.45 41.40
CA GLY A 774 11.79 -4.10 41.06
C GLY A 774 13.01 -3.76 41.93
N LYS A 775 12.81 -3.44 43.21
CA LYS A 775 13.86 -3.21 44.23
C LYS A 775 14.14 -4.43 45.09
N GLU A 776 13.32 -5.48 45.05
CA GLU A 776 13.44 -6.65 45.92
C GLU A 776 13.26 -7.97 45.14
N ASN A 777 14.34 -8.75 45.05
CA ASN A 777 14.38 -10.19 44.73
C ASN A 777 13.97 -10.64 43.31
N GLU A 778 14.47 -11.82 42.93
CA GLU A 778 14.20 -12.52 41.67
C GLU A 778 12.69 -12.64 41.41
N ILE A 779 12.16 -11.79 40.54
CA ILE A 779 10.77 -11.82 40.09
C ILE A 779 10.57 -13.11 39.28
N PRO A 780 9.67 -14.02 39.69
CA PRO A 780 9.37 -15.20 38.87
C PRO A 780 8.78 -14.77 37.52
N PHE A 781 9.40 -15.20 36.42
CA PHE A 781 9.01 -14.77 35.06
C PHE A 781 7.54 -15.03 34.72
N TRP A 782 6.96 -16.13 35.22
CA TRP A 782 5.55 -16.47 35.02
C TRP A 782 4.57 -15.46 35.61
N MET A 783 5.00 -14.67 36.61
CA MET A 783 4.11 -13.76 37.33
C MET A 783 3.62 -12.61 36.45
N VAL A 784 4.46 -12.09 35.55
CA VAL A 784 4.09 -11.00 34.64
C VAL A 784 2.90 -11.41 33.78
N ASP A 785 2.97 -12.59 33.19
CA ASP A 785 1.90 -13.15 32.37
C ASP A 785 0.61 -13.34 33.17
N ARG A 786 0.69 -13.93 34.37
CA ARG A 786 -0.49 -14.22 35.20
C ARG A 786 -1.22 -12.97 35.68
N ILE A 787 -0.52 -11.86 35.90
CA ILE A 787 -1.14 -10.59 36.28
C ILE A 787 -1.98 -10.02 35.12
N PHE A 788 -1.51 -10.13 33.87
CA PHE A 788 -2.10 -9.40 32.74
C PHE A 788 -2.92 -10.25 31.75
N ARG A 789 -2.73 -11.58 31.69
CA ARG A 789 -3.29 -12.45 30.64
C ARG A 789 -4.80 -12.34 30.45
N ASN A 790 -5.56 -12.24 31.51
CA ASN A 790 -7.02 -12.18 31.43
C ASN A 790 -7.58 -10.76 31.30
N LEU A 791 -6.69 -9.75 31.27
CA LEU A 791 -7.02 -8.33 31.14
C LEU A 791 -6.63 -7.79 29.76
N LEU A 792 -5.53 -8.29 29.19
CA LEU A 792 -5.09 -8.00 27.83
C LEU A 792 -5.75 -8.97 26.84
N VAL A 793 -7.07 -8.81 26.68
CA VAL A 793 -7.92 -9.66 25.83
C VAL A 793 -8.95 -8.82 25.08
N ASP A 794 -9.44 -9.33 23.96
CA ASP A 794 -10.64 -8.80 23.31
C ASP A 794 -11.93 -9.10 24.11
N ILE A 795 -13.07 -8.63 23.59
CA ILE A 795 -14.39 -8.88 24.22
C ILE A 795 -14.77 -10.37 24.33
N THR A 796 -14.08 -11.26 23.61
CA THR A 796 -14.29 -12.72 23.65
C THR A 796 -13.31 -13.45 24.56
N GLY A 797 -12.35 -12.74 25.16
CA GLY A 797 -11.30 -13.32 26.00
C GLY A 797 -10.07 -13.80 25.21
N ASN A 798 -9.90 -13.37 23.96
CA ASN A 798 -8.78 -13.79 23.11
C ASN A 798 -7.57 -12.83 23.27
N THR A 799 -6.45 -13.37 23.78
CA THR A 799 -5.18 -12.65 23.98
C THR A 799 -4.48 -12.29 22.67
N HIS A 800 -4.61 -13.12 21.63
CA HIS A 800 -4.03 -12.90 20.31
C HIS A 800 -4.67 -11.69 19.59
N ARG A 801 -5.84 -11.23 20.06
CA ARG A 801 -6.55 -10.06 19.52
C ARG A 801 -6.40 -8.82 20.39
N ALA A 802 -5.56 -8.83 21.41
CA ALA A 802 -5.29 -7.62 22.18
C ALA A 802 -4.26 -6.73 21.47
N GLU A 803 -4.36 -5.42 21.69
CA GLU A 803 -3.32 -4.46 21.24
C GLU A 803 -1.92 -4.83 21.75
N PHE A 804 -1.85 -5.27 23.01
CA PHE A 804 -0.69 -5.87 23.65
C PHE A 804 -0.87 -7.39 23.76
N CYS A 805 -0.34 -8.12 22.79
CA CYS A 805 -0.43 -9.58 22.77
C CYS A 805 0.71 -10.20 23.59
N ILE A 806 0.34 -11.04 24.55
CA ILE A 806 1.28 -11.71 25.49
C ILE A 806 1.39 -13.22 25.25
N ASP A 807 0.93 -13.73 24.11
CA ASP A 807 0.96 -15.18 23.82
C ASP A 807 2.39 -15.72 23.73
N LYS A 808 3.34 -14.89 23.29
CA LYS A 808 4.76 -15.21 23.22
C LYS A 808 5.54 -14.76 24.47
N LEU A 809 4.88 -14.20 25.50
CA LEU A 809 5.55 -13.66 26.69
C LEU A 809 5.93 -14.78 27.67
N TYR A 810 4.95 -15.35 28.37
CA TYR A 810 5.16 -16.50 29.26
C TYR A 810 3.88 -17.34 29.36
N SER A 811 3.43 -17.91 28.23
CA SER A 811 2.23 -18.75 28.23
C SER A 811 2.42 -20.00 29.12
N PRO A 812 1.42 -20.37 29.93
CA PRO A 812 1.51 -21.58 30.74
C PRO A 812 1.38 -22.87 29.93
N ASP A 813 0.78 -22.81 28.74
CA ASP A 813 0.30 -23.98 28.00
C ASP A 813 1.42 -24.76 27.28
N SER A 814 2.53 -24.11 26.95
CA SER A 814 3.68 -24.75 26.29
C SER A 814 5.01 -24.07 26.61
N SER A 815 6.15 -24.75 26.45
CA SER A 815 7.46 -24.11 26.47
C SER A 815 7.66 -23.13 25.31
N THR A 816 7.06 -23.41 24.15
CA THR A 816 7.13 -22.56 22.95
C THR A 816 6.44 -21.21 23.09
N GLY A 817 5.53 -21.06 24.06
CA GLY A 817 4.91 -19.77 24.41
C GLY A 817 5.68 -18.99 25.48
N ARG A 818 6.83 -19.47 25.95
CA ARG A 818 7.67 -18.84 26.99
C ARG A 818 8.91 -18.20 26.37
N LEU A 819 8.71 -17.31 25.40
CA LEU A 819 9.79 -16.67 24.65
C LEU A 819 10.24 -15.33 25.27
N GLY A 820 9.47 -14.78 26.22
CA GLY A 820 9.72 -13.46 26.79
C GLY A 820 9.44 -12.31 25.82
N ILE A 821 8.57 -12.53 24.83
CA ILE A 821 8.26 -11.57 23.76
C ILE A 821 6.86 -10.97 23.96
N LEU A 822 6.76 -9.65 23.89
CA LEU A 822 5.50 -8.91 23.78
C LEU A 822 5.30 -8.43 22.35
N GLU A 823 4.08 -8.55 21.84
CA GLU A 823 3.74 -8.11 20.49
C GLU A 823 2.78 -6.94 20.52
N PHE A 824 3.11 -5.89 19.76
CA PHE A 824 2.25 -4.74 19.52
C PHE A 824 1.49 -4.98 18.22
N ARG A 825 0.18 -5.15 18.32
CA ARG A 825 -0.67 -5.51 17.17
C ARG A 825 -1.46 -4.35 16.58
N GLY A 826 -1.49 -3.21 17.26
CA GLY A 826 -2.22 -2.00 16.84
C GLY A 826 -1.60 -1.19 15.70
N PHE A 827 -0.61 -1.75 14.99
CA PHE A 827 0.14 -1.06 13.93
C PHE A 827 -0.22 -1.61 12.55
N ASP A 828 -0.65 -0.74 11.65
CA ASP A 828 -0.77 -0.98 10.22
C ASP A 828 0.61 -0.88 9.55
N MET A 829 0.76 -1.52 8.40
CA MET A 829 1.99 -1.52 7.64
C MET A 829 2.25 -0.15 7.00
N PRO A 830 3.37 0.53 7.31
CA PRO A 830 3.71 1.81 6.70
C PRO A 830 4.11 1.64 5.23
N PRO A 831 3.72 2.59 4.36
CA PRO A 831 4.01 2.53 2.93
C PRO A 831 5.51 2.65 2.59
N HIS A 832 6.32 3.18 3.51
CA HIS A 832 7.74 3.43 3.27
C HIS A 832 8.62 3.00 4.46
N TYR A 833 9.80 2.45 4.18
CA TYR A 833 10.70 1.90 5.20
C TYR A 833 11.07 2.92 6.28
N ARG A 834 11.41 4.16 5.90
CA ARG A 834 11.75 5.23 6.87
C ARG A 834 10.59 5.53 7.83
N MET A 835 9.34 5.44 7.40
CA MET A 835 8.19 5.58 8.29
C MET A 835 8.16 4.41 9.29
N SER A 836 8.32 3.18 8.82
CA SER A 836 8.45 2.01 9.71
C SER A 836 9.55 2.20 10.77
N MET A 837 10.69 2.80 10.38
CA MET A 837 11.76 3.11 11.33
C MET A 837 11.32 4.09 12.42
N VAL A 838 10.56 5.13 12.11
CA VAL A 838 10.04 6.06 13.14
C VAL A 838 9.08 5.36 14.12
N GLN A 839 8.25 4.41 13.66
CA GLN A 839 7.41 3.60 14.56
C GLN A 839 8.26 2.75 15.51
N LEU A 840 9.26 2.03 14.99
CA LEU A 840 10.14 1.20 15.80
C LEU A 840 10.95 2.06 16.80
N LEU A 841 11.45 3.21 16.35
CA LEU A 841 12.21 4.15 17.18
C LEU A 841 11.36 4.73 18.32
N LEU A 842 10.09 5.06 18.06
CA LEU A 842 9.16 5.53 19.09
C LEU A 842 9.04 4.51 20.23
N ILE A 843 8.74 3.25 19.90
CA ILE A 843 8.59 2.17 20.90
C ILE A 843 9.92 1.92 21.63
N ARG A 844 11.04 1.88 20.90
CA ARG A 844 12.38 1.66 21.45
C ARG A 844 12.80 2.79 22.43
N SER A 845 12.44 4.03 22.11
CA SER A 845 12.69 5.20 22.97
C SER A 845 11.85 5.15 24.24
N LEU A 846 10.57 4.78 24.14
CA LEU A 846 9.69 4.59 25.30
C LEU A 846 10.19 3.46 26.21
N MET A 847 10.70 2.35 25.64
CA MET A 847 11.35 1.29 26.41
C MET A 847 12.55 1.83 27.21
N SER A 848 13.43 2.59 26.55
CA SER A 848 14.61 3.18 27.20
C SER A 848 14.24 4.17 28.31
N TRP A 849 13.23 5.02 28.07
CA TRP A 849 12.70 5.94 29.07
C TRP A 849 12.08 5.20 30.26
N PHE A 850 11.11 4.31 30.03
CA PHE A 850 10.40 3.60 31.09
C PHE A 850 11.31 2.68 31.92
N TRP A 851 12.40 2.20 31.32
CA TRP A 851 13.43 1.46 32.06
C TRP A 851 14.12 2.31 33.12
N LYS A 852 14.51 3.54 32.74
CA LYS A 852 15.14 4.54 33.63
C LYS A 852 14.15 5.07 34.66
N GLU A 853 12.97 5.46 34.19
CA GLU A 853 11.92 6.09 34.99
C GLU A 853 10.54 5.47 34.66
N PRO A 854 10.06 4.50 35.46
CA PRO A 854 8.77 3.86 35.22
C PRO A 854 7.60 4.84 35.28
N TYR A 855 6.71 4.78 34.30
CA TYR A 855 5.54 5.65 34.19
C TYR A 855 4.40 5.17 35.11
N LYS A 856 4.36 5.68 36.34
CA LYS A 856 3.41 5.25 37.39
C LYS A 856 2.33 6.32 37.65
N HIS A 857 1.29 6.31 36.84
CA HIS A 857 0.15 7.22 36.98
C HIS A 857 -1.19 6.47 37.12
N LYS A 858 -2.27 7.21 37.43
CA LYS A 858 -3.64 6.67 37.50
C LYS A 858 -4.27 6.68 36.12
N LEU A 859 -4.97 5.61 35.77
CA LEU A 859 -5.69 5.48 34.50
C LEU A 859 -6.78 6.54 34.35
N VAL A 860 -7.02 6.97 33.11
CA VAL A 860 -8.02 7.98 32.74
C VAL A 860 -9.30 7.31 32.26
N ARG A 861 -10.47 7.75 32.73
CA ARG A 861 -11.78 7.23 32.26
C ARG A 861 -12.26 8.02 31.06
N TRP A 862 -11.76 7.72 29.86
CA TRP A 862 -12.08 8.46 28.64
C TRP A 862 -13.55 8.35 28.19
N GLY A 863 -14.14 7.14 28.29
CA GLY A 863 -15.49 6.86 27.81
C GLY A 863 -15.65 7.22 26.32
N THR A 864 -16.77 7.84 25.96
CA THR A 864 -17.06 8.26 24.57
C THR A 864 -16.08 9.29 24.02
N SER A 865 -15.26 9.95 24.87
CA SER A 865 -14.24 10.89 24.43
C SER A 865 -13.19 10.25 23.52
N LEU A 866 -12.94 8.93 23.66
CA LEU A 866 -12.08 8.17 22.74
C LEU A 866 -12.53 8.34 21.30
N HIS A 867 -13.82 8.10 21.06
CA HIS A 867 -14.41 8.13 19.73
C HIS A 867 -14.87 9.51 19.30
N ASP A 868 -15.06 10.47 20.21
CA ASP A 868 -15.45 11.84 19.85
C ASP A 868 -14.25 12.75 19.52
N LYS A 869 -13.15 12.65 20.29
CA LYS A 869 -11.98 13.53 20.13
C LYS A 869 -10.87 12.87 19.31
N PHE A 870 -10.37 11.73 19.78
CA PHE A 870 -9.09 11.19 19.30
C PHE A 870 -9.16 10.54 17.92
N LEU A 871 -10.37 10.34 17.39
CA LEU A 871 -10.61 9.97 15.99
C LEU A 871 -10.54 11.18 15.04
N LEU A 872 -10.45 12.40 15.57
CA LEU A 872 -10.26 13.63 14.79
C LEU A 872 -8.76 13.97 14.71
N PRO A 873 -8.25 14.35 13.52
CA PRO A 873 -6.84 14.67 13.30
C PRO A 873 -6.26 15.68 14.29
N HIS A 874 -6.99 16.74 14.65
CA HIS A 874 -6.51 17.80 15.55
C HIS A 874 -6.16 17.29 16.94
N TYR A 875 -7.07 16.54 17.58
CA TYR A 875 -6.84 16.03 18.93
C TYR A 875 -5.82 14.90 18.93
N CYS A 876 -5.80 14.08 17.88
CA CYS A 876 -4.76 13.07 17.69
C CYS A 876 -3.36 13.71 17.55
N GLN A 877 -3.24 14.79 16.77
CA GLN A 877 -1.98 15.53 16.64
C GLN A 877 -1.56 16.25 17.92
N LYS A 878 -2.53 16.82 18.65
CA LYS A 878 -2.27 17.43 19.96
C LYS A 878 -1.72 16.41 20.96
N ASP A 879 -2.35 15.25 21.06
CA ASP A 879 -1.91 14.15 21.92
C ASP A 879 -0.52 13.64 21.51
N MET A 880 -0.26 13.44 20.22
CA MET A 880 1.06 13.05 19.72
C MET A 880 2.14 14.11 20.00
N THR A 881 1.77 15.39 20.00
CA THR A 881 2.68 16.49 20.35
C THR A 881 3.09 16.40 21.83
N GLU A 882 2.17 16.02 22.73
CA GLU A 882 2.49 15.77 24.14
C GLU A 882 3.50 14.63 24.28
N ILE A 883 3.30 13.52 23.56
CA ILE A 883 4.25 12.39 23.55
C ILE A 883 5.64 12.79 23.07
N VAL A 884 5.72 13.60 22.00
CA VAL A 884 7.01 14.10 21.48
C VAL A 884 7.70 14.99 22.51
N ASN A 885 6.95 15.84 23.21
CA ASN A 885 7.50 16.69 24.26
C ASN A 885 7.98 15.88 25.47
N ASP A 886 7.27 14.81 25.84
CA ASP A 886 7.68 13.91 26.91
C ASP A 886 8.98 13.17 26.55
N LEU A 887 9.11 12.69 25.30
CA LEU A 887 10.35 12.09 24.80
C LEU A 887 11.52 13.09 24.77
N LYS A 888 11.27 14.34 24.35
CA LYS A 888 12.27 15.43 24.46
C LYS A 888 12.69 15.63 25.91
N GLY A 889 11.73 15.66 26.83
CA GLY A 889 11.97 15.76 28.28
C GLY A 889 12.79 14.60 28.83
N ALA A 890 12.60 13.39 28.29
CA ALA A 890 13.37 12.19 28.62
C ALA A 890 14.78 12.15 27.99
N GLY A 891 15.13 13.14 27.16
CA GLY A 891 16.45 13.27 26.52
C GLY A 891 16.52 12.77 25.06
N TYR A 892 15.39 12.44 24.44
CA TYR A 892 15.30 12.00 23.05
C TYR A 892 14.71 13.12 22.18
N ASN A 893 15.53 13.75 21.34
CA ASN A 893 15.14 14.95 20.59
C ASN A 893 14.26 14.63 19.35
N PHE A 894 13.07 14.09 19.58
CA PHE A 894 12.07 13.85 18.54
C PHE A 894 11.52 15.14 17.96
N ASP A 895 11.12 15.16 16.69
CA ASP A 895 10.33 16.27 16.13
C ASP A 895 8.90 15.81 15.80
N ILE A 896 7.91 16.65 16.05
CA ILE A 896 6.52 16.37 15.66
C ILE A 896 6.40 16.28 14.15
N ALA A 897 7.23 17.01 13.40
CA ALA A 897 7.28 16.96 11.95
C ALA A 897 7.62 15.55 11.41
N TRP A 898 8.26 14.69 12.21
CA TRP A 898 8.53 13.30 11.81
C TRP A 898 7.26 12.44 11.74
N PHE A 899 6.15 12.92 12.33
CA PHE A 899 4.85 12.26 12.29
C PHE A 899 3.91 12.81 11.22
N ASP A 900 4.26 13.92 10.54
CA ASP A 900 3.44 14.51 9.48
C ASP A 900 3.09 13.52 8.35
N PRO A 901 4.02 12.66 7.86
CA PRO A 901 3.67 11.62 6.88
C PRO A 901 2.60 10.65 7.38
N PHE A 902 2.58 10.30 8.68
CA PHE A 902 1.56 9.45 9.27
C PHE A 902 0.21 10.17 9.36
N PHE A 903 0.20 11.44 9.74
CA PHE A 903 -1.03 12.23 9.75
C PHE A 903 -1.60 12.38 8.34
N SER A 904 -0.77 12.66 7.35
CA SER A 904 -1.16 12.75 5.95
C SER A 904 -1.69 11.43 5.38
N PHE A 905 -1.11 10.31 5.79
CA PHE A 905 -1.54 8.97 5.39
C PHE A 905 -2.85 8.55 6.09
N ARG A 906 -2.93 8.75 7.41
CA ARG A 906 -4.07 8.34 8.24
C ARG A 906 -5.28 9.24 8.07
N PHE A 907 -5.05 10.54 7.91
CA PHE A 907 -6.06 11.58 7.77
C PHE A 907 -5.88 12.34 6.44
N PRO A 908 -6.18 11.69 5.29
CA PRO A 908 -6.02 12.31 3.98
C PRO A 908 -6.69 13.68 3.87
N PHE A 909 -5.97 14.62 3.29
CA PHE A 909 -6.49 15.94 2.96
C PHE A 909 -7.58 15.84 1.88
N ILE A 910 -8.69 16.54 2.09
CA ILE A 910 -9.83 16.58 1.16
C ILE A 910 -9.76 17.84 0.30
N GLY A 911 -9.60 19.00 0.94
CA GLY A 911 -9.68 20.30 0.30
C GLY A 911 -9.59 21.43 1.31
N GLU A 912 -9.38 22.63 0.79
CA GLU A 912 -9.33 23.87 1.57
C GLU A 912 -10.11 24.97 0.87
N LEU A 913 -10.47 26.00 1.64
CA LEU A 913 -11.13 27.20 1.15
C LEU A 913 -10.55 28.42 1.88
N GLN A 914 -10.02 29.37 1.12
CA GLN A 914 -9.52 30.65 1.64
C GLN A 914 -10.48 31.77 1.28
N VAL A 915 -10.98 32.50 2.28
CA VAL A 915 -11.93 33.60 2.12
C VAL A 915 -11.51 34.76 3.02
N GLU A 916 -10.95 35.81 2.42
CA GLU A 916 -10.33 36.91 3.18
C GLU A 916 -9.32 36.34 4.20
N ASP A 917 -9.49 36.64 5.49
CA ASP A 917 -8.63 36.14 6.57
C ASP A 917 -9.07 34.78 7.14
N ILE A 918 -10.19 34.22 6.64
CA ILE A 918 -10.75 32.94 7.11
C ILE A 918 -10.22 31.81 6.23
N HIS A 919 -9.56 30.85 6.85
CA HIS A 919 -9.08 29.63 6.20
C HIS A 919 -9.84 28.44 6.76
N ILE A 920 -10.38 27.60 5.87
CA ILE A 920 -11.10 26.36 6.22
C ILE A 920 -10.34 25.19 5.61
N ASP A 921 -9.88 24.25 6.44
CA ASP A 921 -9.25 23.01 6.01
C ASP A 921 -10.12 21.79 6.35
N MET A 922 -10.19 20.84 5.42
CA MET A 922 -10.94 19.59 5.58
C MET A 922 -10.03 18.38 5.39
N LYS A 923 -10.10 17.47 6.35
CA LYS A 923 -9.38 16.20 6.34
C LYS A 923 -10.33 15.07 6.67
N MET A 924 -10.11 13.90 6.06
CA MET A 924 -10.81 12.69 6.50
C MET A 924 -10.45 12.40 7.95
N ALA A 925 -11.43 11.95 8.73
CA ALA A 925 -11.27 11.52 10.10
C ALA A 925 -11.56 10.02 10.20
N ILE A 926 -11.29 9.43 11.38
CA ILE A 926 -11.52 8.01 11.59
C ILE A 926 -12.97 7.79 11.97
N GLU A 927 -13.60 6.78 11.36
CA GLU A 927 -14.92 6.29 11.75
C GLU A 927 -14.82 4.79 12.01
N PRO A 928 -15.17 4.31 13.22
CA PRO A 928 -15.09 2.89 13.55
C PRO A 928 -16.21 2.13 12.82
N TRP A 929 -15.85 1.00 12.20
CA TRP A 929 -16.84 0.11 11.60
C TRP A 929 -17.34 -0.88 12.64
N HIS A 930 -18.63 -0.82 12.94
CA HIS A 930 -19.22 -1.73 13.91
C HIS A 930 -19.52 -3.08 13.26
N VAL A 931 -19.10 -4.17 13.92
CA VAL A 931 -19.53 -5.52 13.55
C VAL A 931 -21.02 -5.67 13.82
N LEU A 932 -21.76 -6.11 12.81
CA LEU A 932 -23.18 -6.42 12.89
C LEU A 932 -23.40 -7.83 13.47
N GLY A 933 -24.66 -8.23 13.58
CA GLY A 933 -25.00 -9.61 13.95
C GLY A 933 -24.38 -10.64 13.01
N GLU A 934 -24.25 -11.88 13.49
CA GLU A 934 -23.80 -13.00 12.66
C GLU A 934 -24.80 -13.25 11.52
N GLU A 935 -24.32 -13.18 10.28
CA GLU A 935 -25.12 -13.49 9.10
C GLU A 935 -24.72 -14.86 8.53
N MET A 936 -25.70 -15.68 8.16
CA MET A 936 -25.47 -16.93 7.46
C MET A 936 -25.25 -16.63 5.97
N SER A 937 -24.03 -16.84 5.48
CA SER A 937 -23.72 -16.88 4.06
C SER A 937 -23.80 -18.32 3.55
N SER A 938 -23.79 -18.49 2.22
CA SER A 938 -23.72 -19.81 1.57
C SER A 938 -22.42 -20.58 1.87
N THR A 939 -21.41 -19.90 2.40
CA THR A 939 -20.08 -20.44 2.72
C THR A 939 -19.78 -20.53 4.23
N GLY A 940 -20.65 -20.01 5.10
CA GLY A 940 -20.47 -20.07 6.56
C GLY A 940 -21.11 -18.89 7.29
N THR A 941 -20.72 -18.66 8.54
CA THR A 941 -21.14 -17.48 9.31
C THR A 941 -20.16 -16.34 9.04
N ALA A 942 -20.63 -15.25 8.43
CA ALA A 942 -19.82 -14.05 8.19
C ALA A 942 -20.20 -12.95 9.18
N ARG A 943 -19.20 -12.23 9.70
CA ARG A 943 -19.41 -11.04 10.53
C ARG A 943 -19.36 -9.83 9.63
N TYR A 944 -20.52 -9.36 9.21
CA TYR A 944 -20.64 -8.16 8.39
C TYR A 944 -20.28 -6.91 9.22
N VAL A 945 -19.69 -5.89 8.60
CA VAL A 945 -19.36 -4.61 9.25
C VAL A 945 -20.14 -3.47 8.61
N ASP A 946 -20.60 -2.52 9.40
CA ASP A 946 -21.27 -1.32 8.87
C ASP A 946 -20.24 -0.32 8.34
N SER A 947 -20.01 -0.37 7.02
CA SER A 947 -19.18 0.59 6.28
C SER A 947 -19.96 1.77 5.68
N SER A 948 -21.24 1.95 6.06
CA SER A 948 -22.09 3.00 5.50
C SER A 948 -21.73 4.41 5.96
N LEU A 949 -20.96 4.52 7.05
CA LEU A 949 -20.63 5.77 7.73
C LEU A 949 -19.19 6.18 7.45
N GLU A 950 -19.02 7.48 7.29
CA GLU A 950 -17.72 8.12 7.21
C GLU A 950 -17.70 9.35 8.13
N ARG A 951 -16.48 9.84 8.35
CA ARG A 951 -16.24 11.03 9.15
C ARG A 951 -15.19 11.91 8.50
N LEU A 952 -15.41 13.21 8.55
CA LEU A 952 -14.40 14.21 8.24
C LEU A 952 -14.24 15.18 9.42
N GLN A 953 -13.09 15.84 9.48
CA GLN A 953 -12.86 16.98 10.34
C GLN A 953 -12.87 18.25 9.49
N VAL A 954 -13.53 19.29 9.99
CA VAL A 954 -13.34 20.66 9.53
C VAL A 954 -12.59 21.43 10.59
N LYS A 955 -11.52 22.09 10.20
CA LYS A 955 -10.79 23.05 11.03
C LYS A 955 -10.82 24.40 10.33
N ILE A 956 -10.96 25.46 11.13
CA ILE A 956 -11.13 26.82 10.65
C ILE A 956 -10.24 27.76 11.47
N SER A 957 -9.53 28.67 10.80
CA SER A 957 -8.71 29.70 11.43
C SER A 957 -9.09 31.09 10.93
N GLY A 958 -8.93 32.11 11.78
CA GLY A 958 -9.32 33.49 11.46
C GLY A 958 -10.82 33.78 11.67
N LEU A 959 -11.58 32.85 12.25
CA LEU A 959 -13.03 32.99 12.42
C LEU A 959 -13.38 33.95 13.55
N THR A 960 -14.28 34.89 13.27
CA THR A 960 -14.96 35.68 14.31
C THR A 960 -16.29 35.01 14.67
N ASP A 961 -16.30 34.25 15.78
CA ASP A 961 -17.44 33.43 16.25
C ASP A 961 -18.76 34.23 16.41
N SER A 962 -18.68 35.50 16.79
CA SER A 962 -19.88 36.35 16.93
C SER A 962 -20.51 36.80 15.61
N ARG A 963 -19.88 36.51 14.46
CA ARG A 963 -20.32 36.96 13.13
C ARG A 963 -20.58 35.79 12.19
N TYR A 964 -19.70 34.80 12.17
CA TYR A 964 -19.75 33.74 11.17
C TYR A 964 -20.13 32.41 11.80
N HIS A 965 -20.97 31.66 11.08
CA HIS A 965 -21.33 30.29 11.41
C HIS A 965 -20.94 29.38 10.26
N LEU A 966 -20.43 28.20 10.59
CA LEU A 966 -20.16 27.18 9.59
C LEU A 966 -21.33 26.18 9.59
N LEU A 967 -21.90 25.94 8.42
CA LEU A 967 -23.05 25.07 8.25
C LEU A 967 -22.65 23.87 7.38
N CYS A 968 -23.17 22.69 7.68
CA CYS A 968 -23.12 21.51 6.81
C CYS A 968 -24.54 21.13 6.43
N ASN A 969 -24.85 21.05 5.13
CA ASN A 969 -26.18 20.76 4.61
C ASN A 969 -27.27 21.63 5.27
N SER A 970 -27.00 22.94 5.38
CA SER A 970 -27.86 23.96 6.03
C SER A 970 -28.03 23.84 7.55
N HIS A 971 -27.27 22.99 8.24
CA HIS A 971 -27.31 22.83 9.70
C HIS A 971 -25.99 23.29 10.35
N ARG A 972 -26.09 23.99 11.48
CA ARG A 972 -24.92 24.54 12.18
C ARG A 972 -23.98 23.46 12.72
N ILE A 973 -22.68 23.60 12.41
CA ILE A 973 -21.62 22.72 12.88
C ILE A 973 -21.20 23.11 14.31
N PRO A 974 -21.00 22.14 15.21
CA PRO A 974 -20.62 22.38 16.60
C PRO A 974 -19.12 22.67 16.77
N LEU A 975 -18.67 23.82 16.27
CA LEU A 975 -17.27 24.26 16.30
C LEU A 975 -16.75 24.42 17.74
N LYS A 976 -15.62 23.77 18.05
CA LYS A 976 -14.93 23.88 19.36
C LYS A 976 -13.61 24.62 19.22
N ASN A 977 -13.36 25.58 20.11
CA ASN A 977 -12.11 26.33 20.10
C ASN A 977 -10.92 25.42 20.46
N THR A 978 -9.81 25.57 19.74
CA THR A 978 -8.61 24.72 19.92
C THR A 978 -7.69 25.17 21.06
N GLY A 979 -7.96 26.34 21.65
CA GLY A 979 -7.07 27.08 22.53
C GLY A 979 -6.38 28.26 21.85
N VAL A 980 -6.43 28.34 20.52
CA VAL A 980 -5.92 29.47 19.72
C VAL A 980 -7.09 30.40 19.37
N GLN A 981 -6.86 31.71 19.51
CA GLN A 981 -7.87 32.71 19.20
C GLN A 981 -8.25 32.66 17.72
N GLY A 982 -9.55 32.54 17.44
CA GLY A 982 -10.07 32.47 16.06
C GLY A 982 -9.87 31.12 15.38
N GLU A 983 -9.37 30.09 16.09
CA GLU A 983 -9.21 28.73 15.57
C GLU A 983 -10.24 27.77 16.22
N PHE A 984 -10.95 27.02 15.38
CA PHE A 984 -11.96 26.07 15.81
C PHE A 984 -11.90 24.76 15.01
N VAL A 985 -12.43 23.69 15.59
CA VAL A 985 -12.47 22.36 14.99
C VAL A 985 -13.78 21.64 15.32
N ALA A 986 -14.27 20.83 14.40
CA ALA A 986 -15.37 19.89 14.62
C ALA A 986 -15.27 18.67 13.70
N GLY A 987 -15.79 17.55 14.16
CA GLY A 987 -16.06 16.37 13.34
C GLY A 987 -17.44 16.45 12.67
N ILE A 988 -17.57 15.89 11.47
CA ILE A 988 -18.83 15.67 10.78
C ILE A 988 -18.91 14.18 10.45
N ARG A 989 -19.84 13.49 11.11
CA ARG A 989 -20.21 12.10 10.85
C ARG A 989 -21.42 12.09 9.93
N TYR A 990 -21.32 11.35 8.84
CA TYR A 990 -22.33 11.33 7.79
C TYR A 990 -22.46 9.95 7.17
N ARG A 991 -23.60 9.69 6.54
CA ARG A 991 -23.82 8.48 5.76
C ARG A 991 -23.37 8.69 4.32
N ALA A 992 -22.30 7.97 3.96
CA ALA A 992 -21.70 7.99 2.63
C ALA A 992 -22.46 7.10 1.63
N TRP A 993 -22.93 5.93 2.08
CA TRP A 993 -23.55 4.89 1.25
C TRP A 993 -24.77 4.26 1.95
N GLN A 994 -25.61 3.53 1.23
CA GLN A 994 -26.80 2.86 1.81
C GLN A 994 -26.81 1.35 1.51
N PRO A 995 -25.92 0.56 2.13
CA PRO A 995 -25.97 -0.90 2.02
C PRO A 995 -27.24 -1.46 2.67
N TYR A 996 -27.68 -2.63 2.19
CA TYR A 996 -28.88 -3.29 2.74
C TYR A 996 -28.68 -3.75 4.18
N SER A 997 -27.45 -4.16 4.54
CA SER A 997 -27.06 -4.52 5.92
C SER A 997 -26.23 -3.38 6.51
N ALA A 998 -26.78 -2.72 7.53
CA ALA A 998 -26.19 -1.61 8.29
C ALA A 998 -26.92 -1.45 9.62
N LEU A 999 -26.39 -0.67 10.57
CA LEU A 999 -27.06 -0.40 11.85
C LEU A 999 -28.41 0.31 11.66
N HIS A 1000 -28.54 1.16 10.65
CA HIS A 1000 -29.74 1.97 10.41
C HIS A 1000 -30.15 2.02 8.93
N PRO A 1001 -30.57 0.92 8.28
CA PRO A 1001 -30.69 0.84 6.81
C PRO A 1001 -31.72 1.82 6.20
N THR A 1002 -32.67 2.33 7.00
CA THR A 1002 -33.74 3.24 6.55
C THR A 1002 -33.33 4.72 6.42
N ILE A 1003 -32.16 5.09 6.90
CA ILE A 1003 -31.66 6.48 6.79
C ILE A 1003 -30.99 6.65 5.41
N GLY A 1004 -31.37 7.65 4.62
CA GLY A 1004 -30.76 7.88 3.29
C GLY A 1004 -29.29 8.32 3.37
N ILE A 1005 -28.64 8.56 2.22
CA ILE A 1005 -27.29 9.13 2.13
C ILE A 1005 -27.29 10.65 2.43
N ASP A 1006 -26.19 11.19 2.94
CA ASP A 1006 -26.04 12.63 3.29
C ASP A 1006 -25.29 13.44 2.22
N THR A 1007 -24.78 12.78 1.19
CA THR A 1007 -23.87 13.36 0.19
C THR A 1007 -24.63 13.96 -1.00
N PRO A 1008 -24.12 15.04 -1.64
CA PRO A 1008 -22.89 15.77 -1.31
C PRO A 1008 -23.00 16.55 0.00
N LEU A 1009 -21.86 16.73 0.67
CA LEU A 1009 -21.76 17.62 1.83
C LEU A 1009 -21.52 19.04 1.33
N VAL A 1010 -22.44 19.95 1.63
CA VAL A 1010 -22.31 21.37 1.31
C VAL A 1010 -21.91 22.10 2.59
N ILE A 1011 -20.72 22.69 2.59
CA ILE A 1011 -20.18 23.44 3.72
C ILE A 1011 -20.28 24.94 3.41
N ASP A 1012 -21.19 25.64 4.08
CA ASP A 1012 -21.43 27.07 3.88
C ASP A 1012 -20.82 27.89 5.03
N LEU A 1013 -20.04 28.92 4.69
CA LEU A 1013 -19.63 29.97 5.61
C LEU A 1013 -20.72 31.05 5.63
N TYR A 1014 -21.56 31.02 6.66
CA TYR A 1014 -22.73 31.89 6.81
C TYR A 1014 -22.40 33.14 7.65
N ASP A 1015 -22.54 34.33 7.06
CA ASP A 1015 -22.42 35.60 7.77
C ASP A 1015 -23.78 35.98 8.38
N THR A 1016 -23.86 35.95 9.71
CA THR A 1016 -25.08 36.25 10.48
C THR A 1016 -25.53 37.70 10.35
N TRP A 1017 -24.61 38.62 10.06
CA TRP A 1017 -24.94 40.04 9.93
C TRP A 1017 -25.63 40.34 8.61
N THR A 1018 -25.14 39.75 7.53
CA THR A 1018 -25.73 39.90 6.18
C THR A 1018 -26.81 38.84 5.89
N LYS A 1019 -26.89 37.80 6.74
CA LYS A 1019 -27.75 36.63 6.62
C LYS A 1019 -27.50 35.86 5.32
N LYS A 1020 -26.25 35.80 4.85
CA LYS A 1020 -25.86 35.18 3.56
C LYS A 1020 -24.67 34.25 3.72
N SER A 1021 -24.65 33.18 2.91
CA SER A 1021 -23.43 32.42 2.66
C SER A 1021 -22.47 33.31 1.87
N VAL A 1022 -21.27 33.53 2.42
CA VAL A 1022 -20.22 34.35 1.78
C VAL A 1022 -19.26 33.51 0.96
N ALA A 1023 -19.18 32.22 1.25
CA ALA A 1023 -18.39 31.23 0.54
C ALA A 1023 -18.88 29.83 0.89
N ALA A 1024 -18.58 28.86 0.04
CA ALA A 1024 -18.87 27.47 0.32
C ALA A 1024 -18.00 26.54 -0.49
N CYS A 1025 -17.93 25.31 -0.03
CA CYS A 1025 -17.31 24.20 -0.74
C CYS A 1025 -18.22 22.97 -0.68
N GLN A 1026 -18.00 22.05 -1.62
CA GLN A 1026 -18.74 20.80 -1.72
C GLN A 1026 -17.80 19.61 -1.69
N TYR A 1027 -18.20 18.57 -0.96
CA TYR A 1027 -17.53 17.29 -0.95
C TYR A 1027 -18.48 16.17 -1.39
N HIS A 1028 -18.02 15.38 -2.35
CA HIS A 1028 -18.73 14.22 -2.89
C HIS A 1028 -18.03 12.93 -2.45
N VAL A 1029 -18.81 11.88 -2.19
CA VAL A 1029 -18.24 10.56 -1.88
C VAL A 1029 -17.87 9.79 -3.14
N VAL A 1030 -18.69 9.93 -4.19
CA VAL A 1030 -18.44 9.44 -5.56
C VAL A 1030 -18.14 10.59 -6.50
N HIS A 1031 -17.58 10.29 -7.68
CA HIS A 1031 -17.36 11.30 -8.70
C HIS A 1031 -18.69 12.02 -9.04
N PRO A 1032 -18.75 13.37 -9.01
CA PRO A 1032 -19.99 14.13 -9.17
C PRO A 1032 -20.68 13.93 -10.52
N GLY A 1033 -19.91 13.57 -11.56
CA GLY A 1033 -20.44 13.17 -12.86
C GLY A 1033 -21.09 11.77 -12.92
N GLY A 1034 -21.24 11.07 -11.79
CA GLY A 1034 -21.87 9.75 -11.74
C GLY A 1034 -20.99 8.58 -12.19
N ARG A 1035 -19.68 8.77 -12.33
CA ARG A 1035 -18.72 7.69 -12.60
C ARG A 1035 -18.58 6.81 -11.35
N SER A 1036 -18.88 5.53 -11.50
CA SER A 1036 -18.48 4.47 -10.57
C SER A 1036 -17.24 3.77 -11.12
N TYR A 1037 -16.29 3.45 -10.24
CA TYR A 1037 -15.13 2.65 -10.61
C TYR A 1037 -15.37 1.21 -10.20
N ASP A 1038 -15.21 0.28 -11.14
CA ASP A 1038 -15.30 -1.15 -10.84
C ASP A 1038 -13.94 -1.75 -10.46
N ASN A 1039 -12.85 -1.06 -10.81
CA ASN A 1039 -11.47 -1.50 -10.59
C ASN A 1039 -10.75 -0.61 -9.58
N PHE A 1040 -9.81 -1.21 -8.84
CA PHE A 1040 -8.88 -0.46 -8.00
C PHE A 1040 -7.96 0.43 -8.84
N PRO A 1041 -7.46 1.54 -8.29
CA PRO A 1041 -6.46 2.36 -8.97
C PRO A 1041 -5.21 1.56 -9.32
N ILE A 1042 -4.66 1.75 -10.52
CA ILE A 1042 -3.44 1.06 -10.97
C ILE A 1042 -2.16 1.65 -10.37
N ASN A 1043 -2.22 2.90 -9.89
CA ASN A 1043 -1.08 3.59 -9.26
C ASN A 1043 -1.54 4.76 -8.36
N SER A 1044 -0.59 5.37 -7.66
CA SER A 1044 -0.80 6.49 -6.75
C SER A 1044 -1.37 7.75 -7.44
N ASN A 1045 -0.98 8.02 -8.69
CA ASN A 1045 -1.46 9.17 -9.46
C ASN A 1045 -2.96 9.04 -9.79
N GLU A 1046 -3.41 7.86 -10.24
CA GLU A 1046 -4.83 7.62 -10.47
C GLU A 1046 -5.62 7.71 -9.16
N ALA A 1047 -5.11 7.09 -8.08
CA ALA A 1047 -5.73 7.16 -6.77
C ALA A 1047 -5.89 8.61 -6.30
N GLU A 1048 -4.84 9.43 -6.44
CA GLU A 1048 -4.88 10.86 -6.10
C GLU A 1048 -5.91 11.62 -6.93
N SER A 1049 -5.94 11.43 -8.25
CA SER A 1049 -6.93 12.09 -9.11
C SER A 1049 -8.38 11.73 -8.76
N ARG A 1050 -8.65 10.45 -8.41
CA ARG A 1050 -9.96 10.03 -7.90
C ARG A 1050 -10.34 10.76 -6.61
N ARG A 1051 -9.38 11.07 -5.74
CA ARG A 1051 -9.65 11.84 -4.51
C ARG A 1051 -9.92 13.31 -4.78
N ILE A 1052 -9.13 13.97 -5.64
CA ILE A 1052 -9.23 15.42 -5.90
C ILE A 1052 -10.52 15.78 -6.63
N SER A 1053 -10.97 14.96 -7.58
CA SER A 1053 -12.20 15.17 -8.36
C SER A 1053 -13.49 15.20 -7.53
N ARG A 1054 -13.41 14.88 -6.23
CA ARG A 1054 -14.53 14.84 -5.28
C ARG A 1054 -14.73 16.13 -4.49
N PHE A 1055 -13.83 17.09 -4.60
CA PHE A 1055 -13.90 18.34 -3.86
C PHE A 1055 -14.03 19.54 -4.80
N PHE A 1056 -15.01 20.41 -4.51
CA PHE A 1056 -15.17 21.70 -5.18
C PHE A 1056 -15.05 22.84 -4.17
N ASP A 1057 -14.27 23.86 -4.53
CA ASP A 1057 -14.11 25.10 -3.76
C ASP A 1057 -15.23 26.14 -4.03
N PHE A 1058 -16.32 25.69 -4.66
CA PHE A 1058 -17.51 26.48 -4.97
C PHE A 1058 -18.80 25.68 -4.70
N GLY A 1059 -19.96 26.30 -4.97
CA GLY A 1059 -21.27 25.65 -4.86
C GLY A 1059 -22.07 26.05 -3.62
N HIS A 1060 -22.05 27.33 -3.27
CA HIS A 1060 -22.78 27.87 -2.12
C HIS A 1060 -24.30 27.67 -2.22
N THR A 1061 -24.92 27.43 -1.06
CA THR A 1061 -26.37 27.32 -0.98
C THR A 1061 -27.01 28.67 -1.33
N ILE A 1062 -27.78 28.71 -2.42
CA ILE A 1062 -28.41 29.94 -2.88
C ILE A 1062 -29.46 30.40 -1.87
N ASN A 1063 -29.28 31.62 -1.40
CA ASN A 1063 -30.15 32.25 -0.45
C ASN A 1063 -31.42 32.75 -1.14
N LYS A 1064 -32.56 32.08 -0.96
CA LYS A 1064 -33.86 32.57 -1.46
C LYS A 1064 -34.51 33.52 -0.45
N THR A 1065 -33.91 34.70 -0.26
CA THR A 1065 -34.58 35.81 0.43
C THR A 1065 -35.50 36.54 -0.54
N SER A 1066 -36.60 35.92 -0.93
CA SER A 1066 -37.80 36.64 -1.36
C SER A 1066 -39.05 35.80 -1.14
N ASN A 1067 -39.74 36.07 -0.04
CA ASN A 1067 -41.19 35.85 0.08
C ASN A 1067 -41.96 36.87 -0.78
N GLU A 1068 -41.41 37.32 -1.91
CA GLU A 1068 -42.21 38.09 -2.85
C GLU A 1068 -43.01 37.09 -3.68
N PRO A 1069 -44.35 37.14 -3.62
CA PRO A 1069 -45.15 36.32 -4.51
C PRO A 1069 -44.76 36.71 -5.93
N ILE A 1070 -44.24 35.75 -6.69
CA ILE A 1070 -44.10 35.90 -8.14
C ILE A 1070 -45.52 36.15 -8.66
N THR A 1071 -45.83 37.42 -8.90
CA THR A 1071 -47.09 37.83 -9.50
C THR A 1071 -47.03 37.31 -10.92
N ALA A 1072 -47.77 36.24 -11.21
CA ALA A 1072 -47.89 35.73 -12.55
C ALA A 1072 -48.47 36.85 -13.43
N VAL A 1073 -47.69 37.39 -14.34
CA VAL A 1073 -48.24 38.04 -15.52
C VAL A 1073 -48.86 36.91 -16.33
N GLN A 1074 -50.19 36.81 -16.29
CA GLN A 1074 -50.93 35.98 -17.23
C GLN A 1074 -50.72 36.59 -18.62
N ASP A 1075 -49.80 36.01 -19.38
CA ASP A 1075 -49.72 36.25 -20.81
C ASP A 1075 -50.75 35.33 -21.47
N ASP A 1076 -51.79 35.95 -22.02
CA ASP A 1076 -52.99 35.27 -22.51
C ASP A 1076 -52.80 34.75 -23.95
N GLN A 1077 -51.64 34.15 -24.25
CA GLN A 1077 -51.36 33.54 -25.55
C GLN A 1077 -50.64 32.20 -25.48
N GLN A 1078 -51.33 31.21 -26.04
CA GLN A 1078 -50.97 29.83 -26.36
C GLN A 1078 -49.47 29.53 -26.54
N SER A 1079 -48.85 28.91 -25.53
CA SER A 1079 -47.96 27.75 -25.71
C SER A 1079 -47.74 27.08 -24.35
N GLY A 1080 -47.99 25.77 -24.27
CA GLY A 1080 -47.95 25.02 -23.02
C GLY A 1080 -46.52 24.84 -22.48
N ARG A 1081 -46.10 25.71 -21.56
CA ARG A 1081 -45.02 25.42 -20.61
C ARG A 1081 -45.65 25.19 -19.24
N TYR A 1082 -45.64 23.95 -18.77
CA TYR A 1082 -45.96 23.62 -17.38
C TYR A 1082 -44.84 24.17 -16.50
N ILE A 1083 -45.08 25.32 -15.85
CA ILE A 1083 -44.20 25.80 -14.77
C ILE A 1083 -44.64 25.10 -13.49
N THR A 1084 -43.95 24.03 -13.14
CA THR A 1084 -44.08 23.44 -11.80
C THR A 1084 -43.56 24.44 -10.78
N LYS A 1085 -44.43 24.98 -9.91
CA LYS A 1085 -43.98 25.74 -8.74
C LYS A 1085 -43.25 24.79 -7.79
N VAL A 1086 -41.92 24.77 -7.88
CA VAL A 1086 -41.08 24.11 -6.88
C VAL A 1086 -40.88 25.11 -5.74
N ASN A 1087 -41.62 24.92 -4.64
CA ASN A 1087 -41.25 25.54 -3.36
C ASN A 1087 -39.97 24.86 -2.86
N VAL A 1088 -38.83 25.43 -3.21
CA VAL A 1088 -37.54 25.08 -2.58
C VAL A 1088 -37.40 26.01 -1.38
N GLU A 1089 -37.79 25.54 -0.19
CA GLU A 1089 -37.45 26.21 1.07
C GLU A 1089 -35.96 25.95 1.35
N THR A 1090 -35.09 26.93 1.10
CA THR A 1090 -33.72 26.97 1.64
C THR A 1090 -33.71 27.88 2.87
N THR A 1091 -34.43 27.51 3.92
CA THR A 1091 -34.26 28.16 5.23
C THR A 1091 -33.06 27.54 5.93
N TYR A 1092 -31.97 28.31 6.03
CA TYR A 1092 -30.86 27.96 6.91
C TYR A 1092 -31.38 27.78 8.34
N ASP A 1093 -30.99 26.68 8.98
CA ASP A 1093 -31.32 26.43 10.37
C ASP A 1093 -30.22 27.02 11.26
N ASP A 1094 -30.36 28.31 11.57
CA ASP A 1094 -29.51 29.03 12.53
C ASP A 1094 -30.02 28.87 13.99
N SER A 1095 -30.69 27.76 14.29
CA SER A 1095 -31.06 27.43 15.67
C SER A 1095 -29.81 27.09 16.51
N PRO A 1096 -29.91 27.16 17.86
CA PRO A 1096 -28.78 26.85 18.74
C PRO A 1096 -28.20 25.46 18.46
N GLU A 1097 -26.88 25.35 18.51
CA GLU A 1097 -26.11 24.12 18.32
C GLU A 1097 -26.73 22.92 19.07
N VAL A 1098 -27.15 21.89 18.35
CA VAL A 1098 -27.65 20.64 18.97
C VAL A 1098 -26.44 19.79 19.39
N VAL A 1099 -25.82 20.18 20.51
CA VAL A 1099 -24.68 19.46 21.07
C VAL A 1099 -25.14 18.10 21.61
N ASN A 1100 -24.54 17.02 21.13
CA ASN A 1100 -24.70 15.71 21.76
C ASN A 1100 -23.88 15.69 23.06
N PRO A 1101 -24.47 15.41 24.24
CA PRO A 1101 -23.70 15.31 25.49
C PRO A 1101 -22.59 14.25 25.46
N GLU A 1102 -22.79 13.17 24.69
CA GLU A 1102 -21.82 12.08 24.57
C GLU A 1102 -20.77 12.33 23.48
N PHE A 1103 -21.13 13.09 22.43
CA PHE A 1103 -20.28 13.43 21.30
C PHE A 1103 -20.28 14.94 21.02
N PRO A 1104 -19.80 15.78 21.95
CA PRO A 1104 -19.88 17.23 21.82
C PRO A 1104 -18.98 17.83 20.72
N HIS A 1105 -17.98 17.10 20.22
CA HIS A 1105 -17.05 17.59 19.18
C HIS A 1105 -17.46 17.14 17.77
N THR A 1106 -18.46 16.26 17.65
CA THR A 1106 -18.86 15.64 16.38
C THR A 1106 -20.34 15.90 16.08
N MET A 1107 -20.60 16.51 14.93
CA MET A 1107 -21.93 16.59 14.34
C MET A 1107 -22.30 15.24 13.71
N ASP A 1108 -23.51 14.73 13.95
CA ASP A 1108 -24.04 13.54 13.27
C ASP A 1108 -25.23 13.92 12.38
N LEU A 1109 -25.02 13.97 11.06
CA LEU A 1109 -26.03 14.41 10.09
C LEU A 1109 -27.29 13.55 10.10
N ARG A 1110 -27.17 12.28 10.51
CA ARG A 1110 -28.30 11.34 10.57
C ARG A 1110 -29.39 11.80 11.53
N ARG A 1111 -29.06 12.64 12.52
CA ARG A 1111 -30.01 13.20 13.50
C ARG A 1111 -30.92 14.28 12.93
N TYR A 1112 -30.55 14.88 11.79
CA TYR A 1112 -31.26 16.02 11.19
C TYR A 1112 -32.23 15.61 10.07
N LYS A 1113 -32.23 14.33 9.67
CA LYS A 1113 -33.18 13.80 8.70
C LYS A 1113 -34.58 13.71 9.32
N LYS A 1114 -35.52 14.48 8.77
CA LYS A 1114 -36.94 14.36 9.13
C LYS A 1114 -37.44 12.95 8.80
N ARG A 1115 -38.15 12.33 9.75
CA ARG A 1115 -38.83 11.04 9.57
C ARG A 1115 -40.00 11.14 8.62
#